data_AF-A0A4W5QLL6-F1
#
_entry.id   AF-A0A4W5QLL6-F1
#
_cell.length_a   1.000
_cell.length_b   1.000
_cell.length_c   1.000
_cell.angle_alpha   90.00
_cell.angle_beta   90.00
_cell.angle_gamma   90.00
#
_symmetry.space_group_name_H-M   'P 1'
#
loop_
_entity.id
_entity.type
_entity.pdbx_description
1 polymer ?
#
loop_
_entity_poly.entity_id
_entity_poly.type
_entity_poly.pdbx_seq_one_letter_code
_entity_poly.pdbx_strand_id
1 'polypeptide(L)'
;MAAPLERIGSVSHYGFYLVFSLELLINYGLSSDLPCAQNCTCNGDSVDCSHLDLTDTPLDLPIRTVSLNLGHNKLTAIDVEVFSNLPNLRELSSPWLCVYTGLSLLNDLVSVETLDLSSNDITEVRGQGFPTGLQIKDLYLSNNKIQLLEAGALDQLSSTLQVLRLSRNRISQVPVKSFQLPKLTQLELNRNRVRQVEGLTFQGLASLEVLKLQRNNISKLTDGAFWGLAKMKVLHLDYNSLREVNSGSLYGLSSLLQLFLSNNFISHINPDGWRFCQRLRELNLSYNNLSRLDEGSLAVLGDLHTLRLGHNSISHITEGAFRGLKAVRLLELDHNDISGTIEDTNGAFSGLDSLNKLTLFGNKIKSVAKKAFLGLEALEHLNLGENAIRSIQPEAFSKMRSLRNLLIQSDSFLCDCQLHWFPEWLLTRGLQTGIEATCAHPETLKGTSIFQAPPESFVCDDLPKPQITVQPETTVTVLGSDVCFTCTAASSSSSPMTFAWRKDQELLRHAEVENFAHLRTHHGGVMEYTTILHLRHVTFTQEGQYQCIITNHFGSSYSTQARLTVNVLPTFVKTPGDHTIRTGTTAKLECSAEGHPTPQIAWQKDGGTDFPAARERRMHVMPDDDVFFIMDVKPEDMGVYSCTAKNTAGTVSANATLTVLETPHLAQELEDRSVVVGETVVLQCKALGSPLPKITWLRNDQPFRPSDRHHFTPGNQLLVIGSAALEDAGRYTCVMSNRLGTERAHSQLSVRHRHTACAAWPSTVTVGIIVIAVVTSIVVTSLVWVCIIYQTRKKSEECSVTNTDETNVPPDVPSYLSSQGTLSERQDVCVRVEASGEPQPNTHIDTGYGEAVVCTECMENGNSYSKSDSDYLPQGLGPVGLEYQQHLHHMDYSVPVPLGVDTGPYTASLCNGTSNGVRRDAQPPAFPRNHNVLSSQRNYNDRKGSDLSIPHLCSLSKKVFHKPVKLGPVTSQYTLDTDCEPELRPTLLSNGHAPRAFQSHAPPSGEPVTSRLSPS
;
A
#
# COMPACT_ATOMS: atom_id res chain seq x y z
N MET A 1 -10.68 24.40 -81.72
CA MET A 1 -10.20 24.36 -83.12
C MET A 1 -9.80 25.76 -83.55
N ALA A 2 -9.15 25.93 -84.71
CA ALA A 2 -8.60 27.20 -85.15
C ALA A 2 -9.59 28.04 -86.00
N ALA A 3 -9.27 29.34 -86.14
CA ALA A 3 -9.69 30.24 -87.23
C ALA A 3 -11.18 30.70 -87.26
N PRO A 4 -11.54 31.75 -88.04
CA PRO A 4 -10.90 33.08 -88.06
C PRO A 4 -11.89 34.29 -88.25
N LEU A 5 -11.33 35.51 -88.32
CA LEU A 5 -11.65 36.68 -89.22
C LEU A 5 -13.11 36.84 -89.77
N GLU A 6 -13.80 37.99 -89.67
CA GLU A 6 -13.77 39.19 -90.57
C GLU A 6 -14.92 40.18 -90.14
N ARG A 7 -15.09 41.48 -90.55
CA ARG A 7 -14.35 42.44 -91.41
C ARG A 7 -14.72 43.93 -91.13
N ILE A 8 -13.73 44.83 -91.28
CA ILE A 8 -13.71 46.17 -91.93
C ILE A 8 -14.80 47.25 -91.70
N GLY A 9 -14.30 48.46 -91.36
CA GLY A 9 -14.70 49.76 -91.96
C GLY A 9 -14.55 50.96 -90.99
N SER A 10 -14.07 52.17 -91.34
CA SER A 10 -13.31 52.76 -92.49
C SER A 10 -12.95 54.23 -92.07
N VAL A 11 -12.14 55.11 -92.70
CA VAL A 11 -11.47 55.25 -94.03
C VAL A 11 -10.08 55.96 -93.84
N SER A 12 -9.12 55.66 -94.73
CA SER A 12 -7.95 56.40 -95.32
C SER A 12 -7.56 57.86 -94.90
N HIS A 13 -6.37 58.46 -95.21
CA HIS A 13 -5.04 57.98 -95.72
C HIS A 13 -3.98 59.11 -95.72
N TYR A 14 -2.69 58.72 -95.77
CA TYR A 14 -1.47 59.51 -96.08
C TYR A 14 -1.10 60.74 -95.19
N GLY A 15 0.20 60.96 -94.88
CA GLY A 15 1.35 60.11 -95.22
C GLY A 15 2.71 60.56 -94.63
N PHE A 16 3.63 59.60 -94.59
CA PHE A 16 5.10 59.68 -94.48
C PHE A 16 5.75 61.08 -94.32
N TYR A 17 6.35 61.35 -93.16
CA TYR A 17 7.80 61.15 -92.94
C TYR A 17 8.21 61.58 -91.52
N LEU A 18 8.38 60.62 -90.60
CA LEU A 18 9.16 60.79 -89.37
C LEU A 18 9.58 59.41 -88.86
N VAL A 19 10.76 58.96 -89.30
CA VAL A 19 11.46 57.78 -88.77
C VAL A 19 12.46 58.27 -87.73
N PHE A 20 12.71 57.45 -86.70
CA PHE A 20 13.40 57.77 -85.43
C PHE A 20 12.59 58.61 -84.43
N SER A 21 12.86 58.34 -83.15
CA SER A 21 12.46 59.13 -81.96
C SER A 21 11.02 59.00 -81.42
N LEU A 22 10.35 57.85 -81.57
CA LEU A 22 9.19 57.51 -80.72
C LEU A 22 9.32 56.24 -79.86
N GLU A 23 10.42 55.48 -79.95
CA GLU A 23 10.76 54.42 -78.99
C GLU A 23 11.30 54.96 -77.64
N LEU A 24 11.35 56.29 -77.48
CA LEU A 24 11.92 56.99 -76.32
C LEU A 24 10.88 57.68 -75.41
N LEU A 25 9.59 57.62 -75.75
CA LEU A 25 8.49 58.20 -74.95
C LEU A 25 7.61 57.15 -74.25
N ILE A 26 7.99 55.87 -74.30
CA ILE A 26 7.40 54.80 -73.47
C ILE A 26 8.06 54.74 -72.07
N ASN A 27 9.12 55.54 -71.84
CA ASN A 27 10.04 55.39 -70.69
C ASN A 27 10.03 56.53 -69.66
N TYR A 28 9.11 57.50 -69.75
CA TYR A 28 9.01 58.61 -68.78
C TYR A 28 7.55 59.01 -68.52
N GLY A 29 7.05 58.67 -67.33
CA GLY A 29 5.67 58.88 -66.89
C GLY A 29 4.73 57.75 -67.34
N LEU A 30 4.08 56.99 -66.46
CA LEU A 30 3.82 57.18 -65.04
C LEU A 30 4.50 56.09 -64.17
N SER A 31 5.57 56.45 -63.48
CA SER A 31 5.84 55.86 -62.16
C SER A 31 5.15 56.75 -61.14
N SER A 32 4.01 56.30 -60.62
CA SER A 32 3.33 56.90 -59.47
C SER A 32 3.31 55.91 -58.31
N ASP A 33 4.50 55.41 -57.97
CA ASP A 33 4.81 55.10 -56.58
C ASP A 33 4.52 56.36 -55.78
N LEU A 34 3.42 56.39 -55.01
CA LEU A 34 3.22 57.47 -54.04
C LEU A 34 4.43 57.46 -53.09
N PRO A 35 5.04 58.63 -52.79
CA PRO A 35 6.02 58.69 -51.71
C PRO A 35 5.35 58.21 -50.42
N CYS A 36 6.13 57.60 -49.53
CA CYS A 36 5.61 57.10 -48.26
C CYS A 36 4.77 58.18 -47.55
N ALA A 37 3.57 57.82 -47.11
CA ALA A 37 2.63 58.73 -46.44
C ALA A 37 3.32 59.55 -45.36
N GLN A 38 3.02 60.85 -45.29
CA GLN A 38 3.83 61.79 -44.50
C GLN A 38 3.98 61.36 -43.04
N ASN A 39 5.23 61.39 -42.56
CA ASN A 39 5.71 60.93 -41.26
C ASN A 39 5.71 59.40 -41.02
N CYS A 40 5.09 58.58 -41.88
CA CYS A 40 5.20 57.12 -41.80
C CYS A 40 6.56 56.60 -42.29
N THR A 41 6.92 55.39 -41.87
CA THR A 41 8.09 54.64 -42.34
C THR A 41 7.65 53.46 -43.21
N CYS A 42 7.98 53.51 -44.50
CA CYS A 42 7.67 52.43 -45.45
C CYS A 42 8.92 51.58 -45.69
N ASN A 43 8.80 50.26 -45.55
CA ASN A 43 9.83 49.27 -45.83
C ASN A 43 9.30 48.25 -46.84
N GLY A 44 9.56 48.49 -48.13
CA GLY A 44 9.04 47.67 -49.23
C GLY A 44 7.52 47.82 -49.39
N ASP A 45 6.79 46.78 -48.99
CA ASP A 45 5.33 46.63 -48.97
C ASP A 45 4.72 46.74 -47.55
N SER A 46 5.55 46.90 -46.52
CA SER A 46 5.11 47.22 -45.16
C SER A 46 5.14 48.74 -44.92
N VAL A 47 4.10 49.27 -44.30
CA VAL A 47 3.95 50.70 -43.95
C VAL A 47 3.64 50.84 -42.47
N ASP A 48 4.55 51.43 -41.71
CA ASP A 48 4.37 51.73 -40.30
C ASP A 48 4.12 53.23 -40.08
N CYS A 49 2.93 53.54 -39.58
CA CYS A 49 2.49 54.87 -39.19
C CYS A 49 2.23 54.97 -37.67
N SER A 50 2.72 54.01 -36.87
CA SER A 50 2.42 53.91 -35.44
C SER A 50 3.15 54.95 -34.59
N HIS A 51 2.57 55.28 -33.43
CA HIS A 51 3.10 56.27 -32.48
C HIS A 51 3.29 57.71 -33.04
N LEU A 52 2.69 58.04 -34.19
CA LEU A 52 2.78 59.34 -34.85
C LEU A 52 1.75 60.38 -34.35
N ASP A 53 0.98 60.04 -33.31
CA ASP A 53 -0.06 60.89 -32.71
C ASP A 53 -1.20 61.30 -33.69
N LEU A 54 -1.36 60.58 -34.81
CA LEU A 54 -2.33 60.87 -35.87
C LEU A 54 -3.77 60.93 -35.34
N THR A 55 -4.56 61.90 -35.80
CA THR A 55 -6.01 62.03 -35.50
C THR A 55 -6.92 61.43 -36.57
N ASP A 56 -6.40 61.20 -37.77
CA ASP A 56 -7.12 60.82 -38.98
C ASP A 56 -6.27 59.84 -39.82
N THR A 57 -6.90 59.03 -40.67
CA THR A 57 -6.22 58.04 -41.51
C THR A 57 -5.36 58.69 -42.61
N PRO A 58 -4.09 58.28 -42.81
CA PRO A 58 -3.26 58.79 -43.90
C PRO A 58 -3.88 58.51 -45.28
N LEU A 59 -3.99 59.54 -46.12
CA LEU A 59 -4.63 59.45 -47.44
C LEU A 59 -3.67 58.94 -48.54
N ASP A 60 -2.36 59.15 -48.39
CA ASP A 60 -1.33 58.87 -49.40
C ASP A 60 -0.66 57.49 -49.22
N LEU A 61 -1.43 56.42 -49.00
CA LEU A 61 -0.89 55.07 -48.81
C LEU A 61 -0.53 54.38 -50.15
N PRO A 62 0.67 53.76 -50.29
CA PRO A 62 1.06 53.05 -51.51
C PRO A 62 0.16 51.85 -51.82
N ILE A 63 -0.33 51.72 -53.06
CA ILE A 63 -1.22 50.63 -53.53
C ILE A 63 -0.59 49.22 -53.38
N ARG A 64 0.75 49.15 -53.30
CA ARG A 64 1.50 47.90 -53.01
C ARG A 64 1.47 47.45 -51.54
N THR A 65 0.83 48.19 -50.63
CA THR A 65 0.87 47.88 -49.19
C THR A 65 0.23 46.53 -48.90
N VAL A 66 1.01 45.64 -48.28
CA VAL A 66 0.61 44.31 -47.79
C VAL A 66 0.38 44.32 -46.28
N SER A 67 1.15 45.12 -45.55
CA SER A 67 1.09 45.22 -44.08
C SER A 67 1.04 46.69 -43.65
N LEU A 68 0.01 47.08 -42.90
CA LEU A 68 -0.23 48.47 -42.48
C LEU A 68 -0.38 48.56 -40.96
N ASN A 69 0.50 49.34 -40.31
CA ASN A 69 0.47 49.58 -38.88
C ASN A 69 0.03 51.02 -38.55
N LEU A 70 -1.22 51.19 -38.10
CA LEU A 70 -1.76 52.45 -37.59
C LEU A 70 -1.79 52.50 -36.04
N GLY A 71 -1.18 51.52 -35.36
CA GLY A 71 -1.26 51.33 -33.92
C GLY A 71 -0.78 52.53 -33.08
N HIS A 72 -1.24 52.62 -31.83
CA HIS A 72 -0.80 53.65 -30.86
C HIS A 72 -0.94 55.12 -31.32
N ASN A 73 -1.86 55.41 -32.24
CA ASN A 73 -2.26 56.76 -32.64
C ASN A 73 -3.51 57.26 -31.90
N LYS A 74 -3.86 58.54 -32.13
CA LYS A 74 -5.01 59.25 -31.55
C LYS A 74 -6.18 59.36 -32.55
N LEU A 75 -6.31 58.39 -33.46
CA LEU A 75 -7.34 58.40 -34.51
C LEU A 75 -8.72 58.63 -33.90
N THR A 76 -9.57 59.39 -34.58
CA THR A 76 -10.96 59.66 -34.12
C THR A 76 -12.02 59.15 -35.09
N ALA A 77 -11.62 58.95 -36.35
CA ALA A 77 -12.35 58.24 -37.38
C ALA A 77 -11.36 57.39 -38.19
N ILE A 78 -11.91 56.49 -39.02
CA ILE A 78 -11.18 55.70 -40.01
C ILE A 78 -11.94 55.87 -41.31
N ASP A 79 -11.30 56.39 -42.34
CA ASP A 79 -11.87 56.43 -43.68
C ASP A 79 -11.76 55.04 -44.33
N VAL A 80 -12.91 54.50 -44.76
CA VAL A 80 -13.01 53.15 -45.31
C VAL A 80 -12.51 53.10 -46.76
N GLU A 81 -12.65 54.20 -47.51
CA GLU A 81 -12.24 54.27 -48.91
C GLU A 81 -10.71 54.12 -49.05
N VAL A 82 -9.96 54.49 -48.01
CA VAL A 82 -8.50 54.28 -47.94
C VAL A 82 -8.14 52.78 -48.01
N PHE A 83 -8.89 51.90 -47.34
CA PHE A 83 -8.61 50.45 -47.38
C PHE A 83 -9.09 49.79 -48.66
N SER A 84 -10.22 50.24 -49.23
CA SER A 84 -10.73 49.75 -50.52
C SER A 84 -9.74 49.97 -51.68
N ASN A 85 -8.83 50.94 -51.53
CA ASN A 85 -7.76 51.23 -52.49
C ASN A 85 -6.46 50.42 -52.26
N LEU A 86 -6.41 49.51 -51.28
CA LEU A 86 -5.25 48.67 -50.94
C LEU A 86 -5.51 47.17 -51.22
N PRO A 87 -5.61 46.73 -52.49
CA PRO A 87 -6.04 45.37 -52.86
C PRO A 87 -5.07 44.24 -52.42
N ASN A 88 -3.86 44.60 -51.98
CA ASN A 88 -2.83 43.67 -51.52
C ASN A 88 -2.82 43.49 -49.99
N LEU A 89 -3.60 44.26 -49.23
CA LEU A 89 -3.56 44.31 -47.77
C LEU A 89 -3.91 42.95 -47.13
N ARG A 90 -2.96 42.38 -46.38
CA ARG A 90 -3.09 41.12 -45.63
C ARG A 90 -2.97 41.31 -44.12
N GLU A 91 -2.22 42.31 -43.68
CA GLU A 91 -2.04 42.62 -42.25
C GLU A 91 -2.48 44.04 -41.95
N LEU A 92 -3.33 44.22 -40.94
CA LEU A 92 -3.78 45.52 -40.47
C LEU A 92 -3.69 45.60 -38.95
N SER A 93 -2.88 46.54 -38.43
CA SER A 93 -2.97 47.01 -37.05
C SER A 93 -3.70 48.34 -37.02
N SER A 94 -4.81 48.43 -36.29
CA SER A 94 -5.64 49.64 -36.28
C SER A 94 -6.31 49.89 -34.91
N PRO A 95 -6.16 51.09 -34.32
CA PRO A 95 -6.59 51.33 -32.94
C PRO A 95 -8.10 51.56 -32.77
N TRP A 96 -8.84 51.87 -33.84
CA TRP A 96 -10.20 52.41 -33.76
C TRP A 96 -11.31 51.58 -34.40
N LEU A 97 -10.98 50.46 -35.05
CA LEU A 97 -11.90 49.67 -35.87
C LEU A 97 -13.12 49.06 -35.11
N CYS A 98 -13.11 49.06 -33.77
CA CYS A 98 -14.14 48.41 -32.94
C CYS A 98 -14.68 49.25 -31.77
N VAL A 99 -14.34 50.54 -31.66
CA VAL A 99 -14.65 51.30 -30.42
C VAL A 99 -16.01 52.01 -30.45
N TYR A 100 -16.42 52.59 -31.60
CA TYR A 100 -17.69 53.31 -31.72
C TYR A 100 -18.41 53.24 -33.08
N THR A 101 -17.74 52.78 -34.15
CA THR A 101 -18.30 52.78 -35.51
C THR A 101 -19.05 51.49 -35.84
N GLY A 102 -20.03 51.59 -36.75
CA GLY A 102 -20.86 50.45 -37.16
C GLY A 102 -20.06 49.37 -37.90
N LEU A 103 -20.59 48.15 -37.83
CA LEU A 103 -19.97 46.90 -38.33
C LEU A 103 -19.69 46.87 -39.85
N SER A 104 -20.17 47.88 -40.59
CA SER A 104 -19.94 48.03 -42.03
C SER A 104 -18.45 48.15 -42.39
N LEU A 105 -17.60 48.77 -41.55
CA LEU A 105 -16.16 48.92 -41.84
C LEU A 105 -15.41 47.58 -41.99
N LEU A 106 -15.91 46.50 -41.41
CA LEU A 106 -15.29 45.18 -41.53
C LEU A 106 -15.66 44.47 -42.84
N ASN A 107 -16.68 44.92 -43.58
CA ASN A 107 -17.12 44.26 -44.81
C ASN A 107 -16.06 44.34 -45.92
N ASP A 108 -15.31 45.44 -45.99
CA ASP A 108 -14.37 45.72 -47.08
C ASP A 108 -12.98 45.08 -46.85
N LEU A 109 -12.71 44.60 -45.62
CA LEU A 109 -11.44 43.96 -45.23
C LEU A 109 -11.35 42.46 -45.58
N VAL A 110 -12.04 42.02 -46.63
CA VAL A 110 -12.12 40.61 -47.06
C VAL A 110 -10.74 40.00 -47.35
N SER A 111 -9.77 40.81 -47.77
CA SER A 111 -8.40 40.37 -48.07
C SER A 111 -7.52 40.10 -46.84
N VAL A 112 -7.90 40.62 -45.66
CA VAL A 112 -7.06 40.66 -44.46
C VAL A 112 -7.02 39.28 -43.78
N GLU A 113 -5.80 38.81 -43.50
CA GLU A 113 -5.52 37.54 -42.82
C GLU A 113 -5.05 37.76 -41.36
N THR A 114 -4.39 38.88 -41.08
CA THR A 114 -3.92 39.25 -39.73
C THR A 114 -4.55 40.58 -39.33
N LEU A 115 -5.33 40.59 -38.25
CA LEU A 115 -5.98 41.79 -37.72
C LEU A 115 -5.54 42.03 -36.26
N ASP A 116 -4.78 43.10 -36.04
CA ASP A 116 -4.35 43.52 -34.70
C ASP A 116 -5.16 44.73 -34.21
N LEU A 117 -5.97 44.46 -33.19
CA LEU A 117 -6.79 45.42 -32.45
C LEU A 117 -6.29 45.53 -31.00
N SER A 118 -5.03 45.21 -30.74
CA SER A 118 -4.42 45.26 -29.40
C SER A 118 -4.13 46.67 -28.91
N SER A 119 -4.01 46.83 -27.58
CA SER A 119 -3.72 48.08 -26.88
C SER A 119 -4.77 49.19 -27.01
N ASN A 120 -6.02 48.80 -27.26
CA ASN A 120 -7.14 49.72 -27.45
C ASN A 120 -8.12 49.68 -26.26
N ASP A 121 -9.25 50.39 -26.42
CA ASP A 121 -10.23 50.61 -25.37
C ASP A 121 -11.43 49.64 -25.42
N ILE A 122 -11.38 48.59 -26.23
CA ILE A 122 -12.48 47.62 -26.44
C ILE A 122 -12.88 46.99 -25.10
N THR A 123 -14.16 47.08 -24.73
CA THR A 123 -14.72 46.61 -23.45
C THR A 123 -15.48 45.29 -23.54
N GLU A 124 -15.90 44.89 -24.73
CA GLU A 124 -16.70 43.68 -24.98
C GLU A 124 -16.53 43.16 -26.42
N VAL A 125 -16.81 41.88 -26.63
CA VAL A 125 -16.85 41.23 -27.95
C VAL A 125 -18.16 40.44 -28.04
N ARG A 126 -19.00 40.75 -29.04
CA ARG A 126 -20.40 40.31 -29.15
C ARG A 126 -20.70 39.57 -30.46
N GLY A 127 -21.82 38.84 -30.50
CA GLY A 127 -22.30 37.99 -31.60
C GLY A 127 -22.37 38.66 -32.99
N GLN A 128 -22.55 39.97 -33.04
CA GLN A 128 -22.59 40.75 -34.29
C GLN A 128 -21.22 41.30 -34.72
N GLY A 129 -20.17 41.13 -33.91
CA GLY A 129 -18.89 41.85 -34.00
C GLY A 129 -18.07 41.65 -35.27
N PHE A 130 -18.31 40.58 -36.04
CA PHE A 130 -17.57 40.26 -37.26
C PHE A 130 -18.53 39.82 -38.38
N PRO A 131 -18.47 40.42 -39.59
CA PRO A 131 -19.28 40.02 -40.73
C PRO A 131 -18.83 38.69 -41.35
N THR A 132 -19.74 38.06 -42.09
CA THR A 132 -19.51 36.84 -42.86
C THR A 132 -18.53 37.07 -44.01
N GLY A 133 -17.54 36.19 -44.17
CA GLY A 133 -16.65 36.15 -45.35
C GLY A 133 -15.21 36.60 -45.11
N LEU A 134 -14.90 37.15 -43.93
CA LEU A 134 -13.55 37.56 -43.53
C LEU A 134 -12.55 36.40 -43.54
N GLN A 135 -11.35 36.65 -44.09
CA GLN A 135 -10.28 35.64 -44.23
C GLN A 135 -9.28 35.63 -43.05
N ILE A 136 -9.64 36.24 -41.92
CA ILE A 136 -8.78 36.40 -40.74
C ILE A 136 -8.36 35.04 -40.17
N LYS A 137 -7.06 34.80 -40.17
CA LYS A 137 -6.35 33.66 -39.55
C LYS A 137 -5.84 34.03 -38.15
N ASP A 138 -5.35 35.25 -37.99
CA ASP A 138 -4.75 35.76 -36.76
C ASP A 138 -5.53 37.00 -36.26
N LEU A 139 -6.17 36.88 -35.10
CA LEU A 139 -6.92 37.97 -34.45
C LEU A 139 -6.29 38.31 -33.09
N TYR A 140 -5.71 39.50 -33.00
CA TYR A 140 -5.08 39.98 -31.77
C TYR A 140 -5.97 41.06 -31.13
N LEU A 141 -6.43 40.80 -29.90
CA LEU A 141 -7.32 41.65 -29.10
C LEU A 141 -6.68 41.92 -27.73
N SER A 142 -5.34 41.95 -27.67
CA SER A 142 -4.59 41.94 -26.42
C SER A 142 -4.51 43.33 -25.79
N ASN A 143 -4.20 43.42 -24.50
CA ASN A 143 -3.97 44.69 -23.79
C ASN A 143 -5.16 45.68 -23.86
N ASN A 144 -6.38 45.15 -23.99
CA ASN A 144 -7.63 45.90 -24.09
C ASN A 144 -8.38 45.95 -22.74
N LYS A 145 -9.62 46.45 -22.73
CA LYS A 145 -10.49 46.56 -21.55
C LYS A 145 -11.56 45.45 -21.50
N ILE A 146 -11.45 44.38 -22.29
CA ILE A 146 -12.51 43.39 -22.54
C ILE A 146 -12.92 42.69 -21.23
N GLN A 147 -14.20 42.78 -20.88
CA GLN A 147 -14.81 42.15 -19.70
C GLN A 147 -15.81 41.05 -20.10
N LEU A 148 -16.58 41.30 -21.17
CA LEU A 148 -17.56 40.36 -21.73
C LEU A 148 -17.05 39.79 -23.04
N LEU A 149 -17.06 38.47 -23.15
CA LEU A 149 -16.99 37.72 -24.39
C LEU A 149 -18.30 36.95 -24.51
N GLU A 150 -19.13 37.31 -25.48
CA GLU A 150 -20.39 36.61 -25.74
C GLU A 150 -20.12 35.25 -26.39
N ALA A 151 -20.89 34.22 -26.04
CA ALA A 151 -20.73 32.89 -26.62
C ALA A 151 -21.02 32.95 -28.13
N GLY A 152 -20.12 32.41 -28.95
CA GLY A 152 -20.22 32.45 -30.40
C GLY A 152 -19.85 33.79 -31.07
N ALA A 153 -19.33 34.77 -30.32
CA ALA A 153 -18.97 36.10 -30.84
C ALA A 153 -17.90 36.12 -31.96
N LEU A 154 -17.25 34.98 -32.21
CA LEU A 154 -16.22 34.81 -33.23
C LEU A 154 -16.57 33.73 -34.25
N ASP A 155 -17.76 33.13 -34.19
CA ASP A 155 -18.10 31.92 -34.98
C ASP A 155 -18.18 32.20 -36.49
N GLN A 156 -18.32 33.46 -36.92
CA GLN A 156 -18.19 33.85 -38.33
C GLN A 156 -16.77 33.65 -38.88
N LEU A 157 -15.76 33.62 -38.01
CA LEU A 157 -14.35 33.34 -38.32
C LEU A 157 -13.99 31.84 -38.16
N SER A 158 -14.96 30.98 -37.83
CA SER A 158 -14.76 29.53 -37.56
C SER A 158 -14.09 28.76 -38.70
N SER A 159 -14.25 29.23 -39.95
CA SER A 159 -13.71 28.60 -41.14
C SER A 159 -12.27 29.04 -41.49
N THR A 160 -11.72 30.03 -40.79
CA THR A 160 -10.45 30.71 -41.15
C THR A 160 -9.49 30.88 -39.97
N LEU A 161 -10.00 31.18 -38.77
CA LEU A 161 -9.21 31.57 -37.60
C LEU A 161 -8.35 30.44 -37.02
N GLN A 162 -7.09 30.75 -36.76
CA GLN A 162 -6.04 29.86 -36.27
C GLN A 162 -5.42 30.38 -34.96
N VAL A 163 -5.18 31.68 -34.82
CA VAL A 163 -4.62 32.28 -33.60
C VAL A 163 -5.54 33.36 -33.04
N LEU A 164 -5.86 33.26 -31.74
CA LEU A 164 -6.65 34.26 -31.01
C LEU A 164 -5.90 34.72 -29.76
N ARG A 165 -5.56 36.02 -29.68
CA ARG A 165 -4.83 36.60 -28.53
C ARG A 165 -5.68 37.59 -27.74
N LEU A 166 -6.31 37.13 -26.66
CA LEU A 166 -7.07 37.92 -25.68
C LEU A 166 -6.23 38.26 -24.42
N SER A 167 -4.90 38.17 -24.54
CA SER A 167 -3.92 38.43 -23.47
C SER A 167 -4.07 39.83 -22.83
N ARG A 168 -3.88 39.95 -21.50
CA ARG A 168 -3.94 41.24 -20.76
C ARG A 168 -5.31 41.98 -20.83
N ASN A 169 -6.41 41.26 -20.77
CA ASN A 169 -7.76 41.84 -20.69
C ASN A 169 -8.33 41.78 -19.26
N ARG A 170 -9.64 41.96 -19.11
CA ARG A 170 -10.37 41.96 -17.82
C ARG A 170 -11.38 40.81 -17.71
N ILE A 171 -11.32 39.82 -18.59
CA ILE A 171 -12.26 38.70 -18.71
C ILE A 171 -12.26 37.91 -17.39
N SER A 172 -13.42 37.81 -16.74
CA SER A 172 -13.58 37.17 -15.41
C SER A 172 -14.09 35.73 -15.46
N GLN A 173 -14.75 35.36 -16.56
CA GLN A 173 -15.30 34.03 -16.84
C GLN A 173 -15.22 33.76 -18.35
N VAL A 174 -15.13 32.50 -18.74
CA VAL A 174 -15.29 32.04 -20.12
C VAL A 174 -16.51 31.11 -20.14
N PRO A 175 -17.62 31.48 -20.78
CA PRO A 175 -18.83 30.65 -20.86
C PRO A 175 -18.57 29.22 -21.37
N VAL A 176 -19.43 28.29 -20.96
CA VAL A 176 -19.44 26.91 -21.49
C VAL A 176 -19.70 26.96 -23.00
N LYS A 177 -18.92 26.24 -23.81
CA LYS A 177 -18.98 26.26 -25.29
C LYS A 177 -18.83 27.67 -25.89
N SER A 178 -17.89 28.48 -25.39
CA SER A 178 -17.70 29.87 -25.87
C SER A 178 -17.32 30.00 -27.35
N PHE A 179 -16.73 28.97 -27.95
CA PHE A 179 -16.01 29.06 -29.23
C PHE A 179 -16.32 27.90 -30.18
N GLN A 180 -16.98 28.14 -31.31
CA GLN A 180 -17.13 27.13 -32.36
C GLN A 180 -16.02 27.30 -33.43
N LEU A 181 -14.75 27.28 -32.99
CA LEU A 181 -13.58 27.58 -33.82
C LEU A 181 -12.71 26.31 -34.09
N PRO A 182 -13.13 25.39 -34.97
CA PRO A 182 -12.49 24.08 -35.15
C PRO A 182 -11.10 24.12 -35.78
N LYS A 183 -10.70 25.24 -36.41
CA LYS A 183 -9.36 25.48 -36.96
C LYS A 183 -8.40 26.18 -36.00
N LEU A 184 -8.86 26.68 -34.86
CA LEU A 184 -8.02 27.40 -33.91
C LEU A 184 -6.92 26.47 -33.36
N THR A 185 -5.65 26.88 -33.50
CA THR A 185 -4.46 26.15 -33.03
C THR A 185 -3.87 26.78 -31.76
N GLN A 186 -3.99 28.09 -31.57
CA GLN A 186 -3.49 28.80 -30.40
C GLN A 186 -4.51 29.79 -29.81
N LEU A 187 -4.77 29.66 -28.50
CA LEU A 187 -5.64 30.55 -27.73
C LEU A 187 -4.88 31.14 -26.54
N GLU A 188 -4.80 32.48 -26.48
CA GLU A 188 -4.21 33.18 -25.34
C GLU A 188 -5.24 33.94 -24.53
N LEU A 189 -5.43 33.50 -23.28
CA LEU A 189 -6.26 34.12 -22.25
C LEU A 189 -5.43 34.55 -21.03
N ASN A 190 -4.10 34.50 -21.12
CA ASN A 190 -3.20 34.83 -20.01
C ASN A 190 -3.27 36.30 -19.56
N ARG A 191 -3.01 36.58 -18.28
CA ARG A 191 -3.14 37.93 -17.69
C ARG A 191 -4.57 38.50 -17.75
N ASN A 192 -5.58 37.65 -17.57
CA ASN A 192 -6.99 38.04 -17.40
C ASN A 192 -7.40 37.93 -15.92
N ARG A 193 -8.70 37.79 -15.64
CA ARG A 193 -9.29 37.71 -14.30
C ARG A 193 -10.08 36.42 -14.08
N VAL A 194 -9.85 35.38 -14.91
CA VAL A 194 -10.59 34.11 -14.88
C VAL A 194 -10.40 33.43 -13.52
N ARG A 195 -11.50 33.06 -12.86
CA ARG A 195 -11.49 32.45 -11.52
C ARG A 195 -11.70 30.93 -11.50
N GLN A 196 -12.39 30.42 -12.52
CA GLN A 196 -12.67 28.99 -12.68
C GLN A 196 -12.81 28.65 -14.16
N VAL A 197 -12.55 27.39 -14.50
CA VAL A 197 -12.86 26.81 -15.82
C VAL A 197 -13.91 25.73 -15.60
N GLU A 198 -15.03 25.85 -16.30
CA GLU A 198 -16.18 24.93 -16.21
C GLU A 198 -16.05 23.78 -17.21
N GLY A 199 -16.81 22.70 -16.98
CA GLY A 199 -16.86 21.56 -17.87
C GLY A 199 -17.28 22.01 -19.27
N LEU A 200 -16.60 21.51 -20.31
CA LEU A 200 -16.88 21.84 -21.71
C LEU A 200 -16.65 23.33 -22.08
N THR A 201 -15.95 24.15 -21.27
CA THR A 201 -15.62 25.56 -21.60
C THR A 201 -15.01 25.71 -23.00
N PHE A 202 -14.07 24.82 -23.35
CA PHE A 202 -13.33 24.86 -24.62
C PHE A 202 -13.82 23.86 -25.68
N GLN A 203 -15.01 23.27 -25.49
CA GLN A 203 -15.63 22.42 -26.51
C GLN A 203 -15.87 23.24 -27.80
N GLY A 204 -15.45 22.70 -28.94
CA GLY A 204 -15.48 23.35 -30.26
C GLY A 204 -14.09 23.62 -30.85
N LEU A 205 -13.07 23.75 -29.99
CA LEU A 205 -11.67 24.03 -30.37
C LEU A 205 -10.89 22.75 -30.79
N ALA A 206 -11.43 22.00 -31.75
CA ALA A 206 -10.97 20.64 -32.11
C ALA A 206 -9.53 20.54 -32.68
N SER A 207 -8.92 21.67 -33.08
CA SER A 207 -7.53 21.71 -33.55
C SER A 207 -6.55 22.42 -32.60
N LEU A 208 -6.99 22.78 -31.39
CA LEU A 208 -6.15 23.55 -30.47
C LEU A 208 -4.92 22.75 -30.03
N GLU A 209 -3.75 23.34 -30.22
CA GLU A 209 -2.47 22.77 -29.80
C GLU A 209 -1.89 23.49 -28.56
N VAL A 210 -2.16 24.80 -28.42
CA VAL A 210 -1.60 25.65 -27.36
C VAL A 210 -2.69 26.46 -26.66
N LEU A 211 -2.84 26.28 -25.35
CA LEU A 211 -3.73 27.07 -24.49
C LEU A 211 -2.95 27.79 -23.39
N LYS A 212 -3.05 29.12 -23.36
CA LYS A 212 -2.37 29.98 -22.38
C LYS A 212 -3.35 30.63 -21.41
N LEU A 213 -3.41 30.12 -20.17
CA LEU A 213 -4.27 30.59 -19.07
C LEU A 213 -3.46 31.15 -17.87
N GLN A 214 -2.14 31.26 -18.00
CA GLN A 214 -1.25 31.71 -16.92
C GLN A 214 -1.50 33.17 -16.48
N ARG A 215 -1.18 33.50 -15.22
CA ARG A 215 -1.44 34.83 -14.61
C ARG A 215 -2.92 35.22 -14.63
N ASN A 216 -3.80 34.27 -14.35
CA ASN A 216 -5.22 34.53 -14.04
C ASN A 216 -5.42 34.43 -12.51
N ASN A 217 -6.64 34.18 -12.05
CA ASN A 217 -6.97 33.94 -10.64
C ASN A 217 -7.64 32.56 -10.49
N ILE A 218 -7.25 31.57 -11.32
CA ILE A 218 -7.96 30.30 -11.41
C ILE A 218 -7.74 29.50 -10.13
N SER A 219 -8.77 29.36 -9.31
CA SER A 219 -8.75 28.60 -8.05
C SER A 219 -9.48 27.25 -8.16
N LYS A 220 -10.21 27.01 -9.26
CA LYS A 220 -10.91 25.75 -9.52
C LYS A 220 -10.88 25.40 -11.01
N LEU A 221 -10.61 24.13 -11.29
CA LEU A 221 -10.94 23.46 -12.56
C LEU A 221 -12.02 22.43 -12.23
N THR A 222 -13.10 22.37 -13.00
CA THR A 222 -14.10 21.30 -12.84
C THR A 222 -13.76 20.10 -13.71
N ASP A 223 -14.46 18.99 -13.50
CA ASP A 223 -14.34 17.82 -14.35
C ASP A 223 -14.68 18.16 -15.81
N GLY A 224 -13.86 17.67 -16.75
CA GLY A 224 -14.00 17.96 -18.17
C GLY A 224 -13.75 19.42 -18.57
N ALA A 225 -13.06 20.23 -17.73
CA ALA A 225 -12.73 21.63 -18.02
C ALA A 225 -12.06 21.83 -19.40
N PHE A 226 -11.19 20.89 -19.79
CA PHE A 226 -10.46 20.89 -21.06
C PHE A 226 -10.95 19.81 -22.04
N TRP A 227 -12.13 19.21 -21.81
CA TRP A 227 -12.65 18.15 -22.68
C TRP A 227 -12.96 18.67 -24.09
N GLY A 228 -12.66 17.84 -25.09
CA GLY A 228 -12.75 18.17 -26.51
C GLY A 228 -11.44 18.69 -27.13
N LEU A 229 -10.43 19.05 -26.31
CA LEU A 229 -9.12 19.53 -26.77
C LEU A 229 -8.17 18.40 -27.22
N ALA A 230 -8.64 17.52 -28.10
CA ALA A 230 -7.99 16.25 -28.45
C ALA A 230 -6.59 16.39 -29.10
N LYS A 231 -6.24 17.56 -29.65
CA LYS A 231 -4.90 17.85 -30.23
C LYS A 231 -3.99 18.68 -29.31
N MET A 232 -4.42 19.04 -28.09
CA MET A 232 -3.65 19.96 -27.26
C MET A 232 -2.31 19.35 -26.86
N LYS A 233 -1.23 20.10 -27.12
CA LYS A 233 0.17 19.73 -26.84
C LYS A 233 0.72 20.50 -25.65
N VAL A 234 0.31 21.76 -25.47
CA VAL A 234 0.85 22.68 -24.46
C VAL A 234 -0.26 23.38 -23.69
N LEU A 235 -0.23 23.26 -22.36
CA LEU A 235 -1.15 23.94 -21.44
C LEU A 235 -0.36 24.74 -20.40
N HIS A 236 -0.57 26.06 -20.38
CA HIS A 236 -0.02 26.96 -19.36
C HIS A 236 -1.10 27.37 -18.35
N LEU A 237 -0.91 26.98 -17.09
CA LEU A 237 -1.72 27.31 -15.93
C LEU A 237 -0.89 28.00 -14.83
N ASP A 238 0.32 28.46 -15.14
CA ASP A 238 1.22 29.09 -14.18
C ASP A 238 0.65 30.37 -13.54
N TYR A 239 1.13 30.77 -12.35
CA TYR A 239 0.70 32.01 -11.68
C TYR A 239 -0.84 32.09 -11.55
N ASN A 240 -1.45 31.06 -10.94
CA ASN A 240 -2.88 31.01 -10.69
C ASN A 240 -3.14 30.80 -9.18
N SER A 241 -4.19 30.09 -8.78
CA SER A 241 -4.53 29.84 -7.38
C SER A 241 -5.00 28.41 -7.13
N LEU A 242 -4.53 27.47 -7.96
CA LEU A 242 -4.86 26.05 -7.85
C LEU A 242 -4.24 25.45 -6.58
N ARG A 243 -5.00 24.60 -5.87
CA ARG A 243 -4.56 23.90 -4.63
C ARG A 243 -4.29 22.41 -4.81
N GLU A 244 -4.80 21.87 -5.92
CA GLU A 244 -4.77 20.48 -6.35
C GLU A 244 -4.98 20.44 -7.87
N VAL A 245 -4.66 19.30 -8.49
CA VAL A 245 -5.07 18.94 -9.85
C VAL A 245 -5.52 17.48 -9.79
N ASN A 246 -6.72 17.20 -10.29
CA ASN A 246 -7.37 15.89 -10.20
C ASN A 246 -7.66 15.29 -11.58
N SER A 247 -7.99 14.00 -11.62
CA SER A 247 -8.15 13.24 -12.87
C SER A 247 -9.29 13.77 -13.74
N GLY A 248 -10.40 14.20 -13.13
CA GLY A 248 -11.52 14.83 -13.83
C GLY A 248 -11.14 16.13 -14.52
N SER A 249 -10.34 16.99 -13.86
CA SER A 249 -9.93 18.28 -14.39
C SER A 249 -9.07 18.20 -15.67
N LEU A 250 -8.26 17.14 -15.82
CA LEU A 250 -7.44 16.87 -17.00
C LEU A 250 -8.08 15.86 -17.99
N TYR A 251 -9.37 15.55 -17.82
CA TYR A 251 -10.06 14.54 -18.62
C TYR A 251 -10.06 14.88 -20.12
N GLY A 252 -9.60 13.93 -20.94
CA GLY A 252 -9.54 14.03 -22.40
C GLY A 252 -8.21 14.52 -22.99
N LEU A 253 -7.19 14.84 -22.17
CA LEU A 253 -5.93 15.44 -22.62
C LEU A 253 -4.85 14.44 -23.09
N SER A 254 -5.26 13.46 -23.90
CA SER A 254 -4.42 12.33 -24.33
C SER A 254 -3.24 12.70 -25.25
N SER A 255 -3.25 13.90 -25.85
CA SER A 255 -2.16 14.41 -26.71
C SER A 255 -1.18 15.34 -25.99
N LEU A 256 -1.39 15.64 -24.70
CA LEU A 256 -0.64 16.67 -23.97
C LEU A 256 0.84 16.29 -23.81
N LEU A 257 1.73 17.21 -24.17
CA LEU A 257 3.19 17.04 -24.13
C LEU A 257 3.87 17.94 -23.09
N GLN A 258 3.32 19.12 -22.80
CA GLN A 258 3.86 20.04 -21.79
C GLN A 258 2.74 20.63 -20.92
N LEU A 259 2.93 20.56 -19.61
CA LEU A 259 2.00 21.07 -18.60
C LEU A 259 2.75 21.94 -17.60
N PHE A 260 2.42 23.23 -17.61
CA PHE A 260 3.05 24.23 -16.77
C PHE A 260 2.08 24.71 -15.69
N LEU A 261 2.38 24.35 -14.43
CA LEU A 261 1.56 24.59 -13.23
C LEU A 261 2.33 25.42 -12.18
N SER A 262 3.43 26.08 -12.58
CA SER A 262 4.32 26.75 -11.63
C SER A 262 3.66 27.98 -10.99
N ASN A 263 4.11 28.39 -9.81
CA ASN A 263 3.53 29.54 -9.08
C ASN A 263 2.02 29.34 -8.82
N ASN A 264 1.67 28.23 -8.17
CA ASN A 264 0.33 27.93 -7.67
C ASN A 264 0.43 27.56 -6.16
N PHE A 265 -0.64 27.02 -5.57
CA PHE A 265 -0.69 26.57 -4.17
C PHE A 265 -0.88 25.05 -4.06
N ILE A 266 -0.40 24.29 -5.06
CA ILE A 266 -0.60 22.83 -5.13
C ILE A 266 0.14 22.19 -3.95
N SER A 267 -0.58 21.43 -3.15
CA SER A 267 -0.11 20.92 -1.84
C SER A 267 0.24 19.43 -1.83
N HIS A 268 -0.32 18.68 -2.77
CA HIS A 268 -0.15 17.23 -2.93
C HIS A 268 -0.27 16.85 -4.41
N ILE A 269 0.22 15.65 -4.76
CA ILE A 269 0.04 15.05 -6.09
C ILE A 269 -1.01 13.94 -5.97
N ASN A 270 -2.08 14.00 -6.77
CA ASN A 270 -3.09 12.94 -6.84
C ASN A 270 -2.59 11.84 -7.80
N PRO A 271 -2.46 10.56 -7.38
CA PRO A 271 -1.93 9.49 -8.23
C PRO A 271 -2.73 9.25 -9.52
N ASP A 272 -4.06 9.35 -9.48
CA ASP A 272 -4.92 9.24 -10.67
C ASP A 272 -4.94 10.53 -11.51
N GLY A 273 -4.45 11.65 -10.97
CA GLY A 273 -4.50 12.97 -11.60
C GLY A 273 -3.95 13.00 -13.03
N TRP A 274 -2.93 12.19 -13.29
CA TRP A 274 -2.21 12.11 -14.56
C TRP A 274 -2.76 11.08 -15.56
N ARG A 275 -3.78 10.31 -15.17
CA ARG A 275 -4.32 9.15 -15.92
C ARG A 275 -4.61 9.44 -17.40
N PHE A 276 -5.01 10.67 -17.72
CA PHE A 276 -5.44 11.07 -19.06
C PHE A 276 -4.36 11.80 -19.89
N CYS A 277 -3.17 12.06 -19.34
CA CYS A 277 -2.08 12.77 -20.01
C CYS A 277 -0.77 11.96 -20.04
N GLN A 278 -0.85 10.65 -20.30
CA GLN A 278 0.28 9.70 -20.24
C GLN A 278 1.44 10.02 -21.20
N ARG A 279 1.21 10.83 -22.24
CA ARG A 279 2.21 11.26 -23.24
C ARG A 279 3.01 12.50 -22.84
N LEU A 280 2.81 13.00 -21.62
CA LEU A 280 3.44 14.22 -21.11
C LEU A 280 4.96 14.07 -21.07
N ARG A 281 5.68 15.06 -21.61
CA ARG A 281 7.15 15.11 -21.69
C ARG A 281 7.77 16.13 -20.75
N GLU A 282 7.10 17.24 -20.46
CA GLU A 282 7.50 18.21 -19.44
C GLU A 282 6.36 18.49 -18.46
N LEU A 283 6.65 18.33 -17.17
CA LEU A 283 5.78 18.71 -16.06
C LEU A 283 6.52 19.71 -15.18
N ASN A 284 5.97 20.92 -15.07
CA ASN A 284 6.53 21.97 -14.20
C ASN A 284 5.57 22.28 -13.05
N LEU A 285 5.93 21.80 -11.86
CA LEU A 285 5.27 22.02 -10.58
C LEU A 285 6.11 22.92 -9.65
N SER A 286 7.14 23.59 -10.15
CA SER A 286 8.00 24.47 -9.36
C SER A 286 7.23 25.67 -8.76
N TYR A 287 7.67 26.24 -7.64
CA TYR A 287 6.95 27.33 -6.94
C TYR A 287 5.52 26.92 -6.55
N ASN A 288 5.40 25.89 -5.71
CA ASN A 288 4.14 25.36 -5.16
C ASN A 288 4.32 25.02 -3.67
N ASN A 289 3.35 24.33 -3.07
CA ASN A 289 3.30 23.96 -1.65
C ASN A 289 3.47 22.45 -1.39
N LEU A 290 4.08 21.71 -2.33
CA LEU A 290 4.32 20.27 -2.17
C LEU A 290 5.27 20.02 -0.98
N SER A 291 4.93 19.04 -0.14
CA SER A 291 5.68 18.71 1.09
C SER A 291 6.31 17.32 1.10
N ARG A 292 5.80 16.41 0.25
CA ARG A 292 6.21 15.01 0.10
C ARG A 292 6.04 14.54 -1.34
N LEU A 293 6.74 13.47 -1.72
CA LEU A 293 6.49 12.68 -2.92
C LEU A 293 6.29 11.21 -2.52
N ASP A 294 5.21 10.58 -2.99
CA ASP A 294 4.75 9.25 -2.55
C ASP A 294 4.85 8.20 -3.66
N GLU A 295 4.96 6.91 -3.29
CA GLU A 295 5.03 5.80 -4.24
C GLU A 295 3.82 5.82 -5.19
N GLY A 296 4.08 5.59 -6.47
CA GLY A 296 3.03 5.51 -7.50
C GLY A 296 2.46 6.86 -7.95
N SER A 297 2.68 7.95 -7.21
CA SER A 297 2.06 9.28 -7.46
C SER A 297 2.35 9.88 -8.84
N LEU A 298 3.40 9.41 -9.51
CA LEU A 298 3.81 9.81 -10.87
C LEU A 298 3.93 8.62 -11.86
N ALA A 299 3.61 7.39 -11.44
CA ALA A 299 4.01 6.16 -12.15
C ALA A 299 3.40 5.98 -13.56
N VAL A 300 2.29 6.65 -13.86
CA VAL A 300 1.64 6.61 -15.19
C VAL A 300 2.30 7.53 -16.23
N LEU A 301 3.26 8.36 -15.83
CA LEU A 301 3.95 9.34 -16.70
C LEU A 301 5.23 8.74 -17.32
N GLY A 302 5.12 7.56 -17.94
CA GLY A 302 6.27 6.82 -18.50
C GLY A 302 7.03 7.56 -19.60
N ASP A 303 6.35 8.42 -20.37
CA ASP A 303 6.94 9.26 -21.44
C ASP A 303 7.62 10.55 -20.93
N LEU A 304 7.60 10.83 -19.62
CA LEU A 304 8.09 12.10 -19.06
C LEU A 304 9.60 12.22 -19.22
N HIS A 305 10.08 13.35 -19.75
CA HIS A 305 11.52 13.63 -19.97
C HIS A 305 12.06 14.66 -18.97
N THR A 306 11.24 15.64 -18.58
CA THR A 306 11.60 16.77 -17.73
C THR A 306 10.59 16.91 -16.60
N LEU A 307 11.04 16.79 -15.35
CA LEU A 307 10.23 16.98 -14.15
C LEU A 307 10.83 18.10 -13.30
N ARG A 308 10.06 19.17 -13.06
CA ARG A 308 10.48 20.30 -12.23
C ARG A 308 9.58 20.44 -11.01
N LEU A 309 10.22 20.45 -9.85
CA LEU A 309 9.65 20.46 -8.51
C LEU A 309 10.38 21.47 -7.60
N GLY A 310 11.22 22.34 -8.17
CA GLY A 310 12.02 23.30 -7.42
C GLY A 310 11.17 24.38 -6.72
N HIS A 311 11.68 24.98 -5.64
CA HIS A 311 10.94 25.96 -4.83
C HIS A 311 9.58 25.41 -4.34
N ASN A 312 9.62 24.25 -3.68
CA ASN A 312 8.51 23.70 -2.91
C ASN A 312 8.98 23.53 -1.44
N SER A 313 8.25 22.78 -0.61
CA SER A 313 8.64 22.43 0.76
C SER A 313 8.87 20.91 0.91
N ILE A 314 9.33 20.25 -0.16
CA ILE A 314 9.51 18.79 -0.19
C ILE A 314 10.60 18.43 0.81
N SER A 315 10.22 17.78 1.90
CA SER A 315 11.13 17.31 2.95
C SER A 315 11.26 15.79 2.97
N HIS A 316 10.30 15.08 2.35
CA HIS A 316 10.29 13.62 2.23
C HIS A 316 10.04 13.16 0.80
N ILE A 317 10.70 12.07 0.41
CA ILE A 317 10.48 11.32 -0.83
C ILE A 317 10.49 9.86 -0.40
N THR A 318 9.41 9.12 -0.65
CA THR A 318 9.35 7.69 -0.32
C THR A 318 10.26 6.89 -1.24
N GLU A 319 10.63 5.68 -0.82
CA GLU A 319 11.15 4.69 -1.78
C GLU A 319 10.10 4.47 -2.89
N GLY A 320 10.55 4.28 -4.13
CA GLY A 320 9.67 4.10 -5.28
C GLY A 320 8.84 5.33 -5.72
N ALA A 321 9.01 6.53 -5.16
CA ALA A 321 8.25 7.72 -5.56
C ALA A 321 8.34 8.07 -7.07
N PHE A 322 9.48 7.75 -7.70
CA PHE A 322 9.72 7.94 -9.14
C PHE A 322 9.58 6.65 -9.98
N ARG A 323 9.11 5.55 -9.37
CA ARG A 323 8.97 4.24 -10.02
C ARG A 323 8.04 4.32 -11.23
N GLY A 324 8.56 4.02 -12.42
CA GLY A 324 7.84 4.09 -13.69
C GLY A 324 8.28 5.23 -14.60
N LEU A 325 9.00 6.25 -14.09
CA LEU A 325 9.48 7.42 -14.83
C LEU A 325 10.71 7.14 -15.72
N LYS A 326 10.66 6.03 -16.48
CA LYS A 326 11.80 5.46 -17.23
C LYS A 326 12.41 6.39 -18.28
N ALA A 327 11.68 7.38 -18.77
CA ALA A 327 12.16 8.32 -19.79
C ALA A 327 12.76 9.62 -19.21
N VAL A 328 12.71 9.85 -17.88
CA VAL A 328 13.11 11.13 -17.30
C VAL A 328 14.62 11.32 -17.42
N ARG A 329 15.03 12.47 -17.97
CA ARG A 329 16.42 12.88 -18.20
C ARG A 329 16.83 14.05 -17.32
N LEU A 330 15.89 14.90 -16.92
CA LEU A 330 16.12 16.07 -16.06
C LEU A 330 15.13 16.05 -14.88
N LEU A 331 15.67 16.03 -13.66
CA LEU A 331 14.94 16.19 -12.41
C LEU A 331 15.46 17.40 -11.64
N GLU A 332 14.59 18.38 -11.42
CA GLU A 332 14.87 19.66 -10.75
C GLU A 332 14.15 19.71 -9.39
N LEU A 333 14.91 19.58 -8.29
CA LEU A 333 14.43 19.55 -6.90
C LEU A 333 15.06 20.69 -6.06
N ASP A 334 15.59 21.72 -6.70
CA ASP A 334 16.27 22.86 -6.06
C ASP A 334 15.36 23.63 -5.08
N HIS A 335 15.94 24.23 -4.05
CA HIS A 335 15.24 25.05 -3.05
C HIS A 335 14.03 24.34 -2.42
N ASN A 336 14.27 23.15 -1.87
CA ASN A 336 13.33 22.37 -1.07
C ASN A 336 13.91 22.14 0.35
N ASP A 337 13.23 21.30 1.14
CA ASP A 337 13.62 20.95 2.52
C ASP A 337 14.24 19.54 2.63
N ILE A 338 14.76 19.01 1.51
CA ILE A 338 15.30 17.64 1.43
C ILE A 338 16.55 17.52 2.30
N SER A 339 16.55 16.51 3.19
CA SER A 339 17.66 16.16 4.09
C SER A 339 17.77 14.65 4.26
N GLY A 340 16.91 14.05 5.09
CA GLY A 340 16.92 12.62 5.44
C GLY A 340 16.92 11.65 4.24
N THR A 341 16.28 12.05 3.13
CA THR A 341 16.28 11.30 1.86
C THR A 341 17.69 11.01 1.32
N ILE A 342 18.65 11.89 1.58
CA ILE A 342 20.06 11.80 1.13
C ILE A 342 20.99 11.33 2.26
N GLU A 343 20.58 11.55 3.52
CA GLU A 343 21.36 11.19 4.71
C GLU A 343 21.14 9.72 5.18
N ASP A 344 20.01 9.08 4.83
CA ASP A 344 19.64 7.74 5.33
C ASP A 344 18.81 6.89 4.33
N THR A 345 17.89 7.48 3.56
CA THR A 345 16.98 6.70 2.71
C THR A 345 17.70 5.98 1.55
N ASN A 346 17.41 4.68 1.41
CA ASN A 346 17.85 3.87 0.28
C ASN A 346 16.87 4.01 -0.89
N GLY A 347 17.37 4.05 -2.14
CA GLY A 347 16.51 3.85 -3.32
C GLY A 347 15.44 4.92 -3.57
N ALA A 348 15.52 6.10 -2.96
CA ALA A 348 14.57 7.20 -3.18
C ALA A 348 14.49 7.64 -4.66
N PHE A 349 15.55 7.44 -5.43
CA PHE A 349 15.63 7.71 -6.88
C PHE A 349 15.52 6.44 -7.76
N SER A 350 15.06 5.31 -7.22
CA SER A 350 14.92 4.07 -7.98
C SER A 350 13.91 4.18 -9.13
N GLY A 351 14.24 3.59 -10.28
CA GLY A 351 13.44 3.65 -11.52
C GLY A 351 13.69 4.88 -12.39
N LEU A 352 14.67 5.72 -12.04
CA LEU A 352 15.15 6.86 -12.84
C LEU A 352 16.36 6.48 -13.71
N ASP A 353 16.35 5.26 -14.27
CA ASP A 353 17.46 4.60 -14.95
C ASP A 353 18.06 5.41 -16.13
N SER A 354 17.27 6.33 -16.72
CA SER A 354 17.67 7.21 -17.84
C SER A 354 18.12 8.62 -17.40
N LEU A 355 18.19 8.92 -16.10
CA LEU A 355 18.41 10.28 -15.60
C LEU A 355 19.82 10.77 -15.93
N ASN A 356 19.88 11.89 -16.67
CA ASN A 356 21.14 12.51 -17.09
C ASN A 356 21.55 13.66 -16.17
N LYS A 357 20.57 14.44 -15.68
CA LYS A 357 20.78 15.59 -14.80
C LYS A 357 19.84 15.56 -13.59
N LEU A 358 20.45 15.64 -12.40
CA LEU A 358 19.79 15.84 -11.12
C LEU A 358 20.31 17.13 -10.48
N THR A 359 19.41 17.97 -9.96
CA THR A 359 19.78 19.16 -9.20
C THR A 359 18.96 19.23 -7.90
N LEU A 360 19.68 19.40 -6.79
CA LEU A 360 19.24 19.42 -5.39
C LEU A 360 19.83 20.66 -4.68
N PHE A 361 20.06 21.74 -5.43
CA PHE A 361 20.67 22.97 -4.95
C PHE A 361 19.84 23.63 -3.84
N GLY A 362 20.45 24.29 -2.85
CA GLY A 362 19.71 25.07 -1.85
C GLY A 362 18.79 24.26 -0.91
N ASN A 363 19.08 22.96 -0.74
CA ASN A 363 18.28 22.06 0.09
C ASN A 363 18.74 22.10 1.57
N LYS A 364 18.60 21.02 2.33
CA LYS A 364 18.94 20.92 3.76
C LYS A 364 19.87 19.73 4.06
N ILE A 365 20.56 19.22 3.03
CA ILE A 365 21.38 18.01 3.09
C ILE A 365 22.63 18.28 3.93
N LYS A 366 22.78 17.57 5.06
CA LYS A 366 23.98 17.65 5.92
C LYS A 366 24.96 16.52 5.69
N SER A 367 24.54 15.40 5.10
CA SER A 367 25.44 14.30 4.74
C SER A 367 24.93 13.50 3.55
N VAL A 368 25.82 12.72 2.94
CA VAL A 368 25.51 11.90 1.77
C VAL A 368 25.82 10.43 2.09
N ALA A 369 24.78 9.60 2.13
CA ALA A 369 24.91 8.17 2.39
C ALA A 369 25.40 7.40 1.15
N LYS A 370 26.10 6.29 1.37
CA LYS A 370 26.67 5.40 0.33
C LYS A 370 25.63 4.88 -0.68
N LYS A 371 24.35 4.87 -0.31
CA LYS A 371 23.21 4.37 -1.10
C LYS A 371 22.20 5.44 -1.53
N ALA A 372 22.43 6.72 -1.21
CA ALA A 372 21.49 7.82 -1.46
C ALA A 372 21.07 7.96 -2.94
N PHE A 373 21.96 7.58 -3.87
CA PHE A 373 21.78 7.71 -5.31
C PHE A 373 21.76 6.35 -6.05
N LEU A 374 21.29 5.29 -5.38
CA LEU A 374 21.10 3.98 -6.01
C LEU A 374 20.04 4.06 -7.12
N GLY A 375 20.33 3.54 -8.32
CA GLY A 375 19.48 3.64 -9.51
C GLY A 375 19.78 4.83 -10.42
N LEU A 376 20.86 5.59 -10.16
CA LEU A 376 21.31 6.73 -10.96
C LEU A 376 22.63 6.46 -11.70
N GLU A 377 22.83 5.23 -12.19
CA GLU A 377 24.06 4.81 -12.88
C GLU A 377 24.36 5.62 -14.16
N ALA A 378 23.32 6.12 -14.83
CA ALA A 378 23.42 6.91 -16.06
C ALA A 378 23.74 8.40 -15.86
N LEU A 379 23.78 8.89 -14.61
CA LEU A 379 23.86 10.31 -14.29
C LEU A 379 25.18 10.95 -14.75
N GLU A 380 25.09 12.03 -15.52
CA GLU A 380 26.25 12.80 -16.01
C GLU A 380 26.43 14.12 -15.25
N HIS A 381 25.34 14.71 -14.75
CA HIS A 381 25.31 16.00 -14.05
C HIS A 381 24.60 15.88 -12.70
N LEU A 382 25.32 16.17 -11.60
CA LEU A 382 24.77 16.27 -10.25
C LEU A 382 25.11 17.63 -9.63
N ASN A 383 24.09 18.32 -9.10
CA ASN A 383 24.26 19.57 -8.37
C ASN A 383 23.75 19.46 -6.94
N LEU A 384 24.65 19.68 -5.98
CA LEU A 384 24.45 19.68 -4.54
C LEU A 384 24.92 21.02 -3.91
N GLY A 385 25.13 22.08 -4.71
CA GLY A 385 25.51 23.41 -4.21
C GLY A 385 24.49 24.02 -3.23
N GLU A 386 24.91 25.01 -2.44
CA GLU A 386 24.10 25.61 -1.37
C GLU A 386 23.46 24.56 -0.41
N ASN A 387 24.22 23.52 -0.07
CA ASN A 387 23.88 22.57 0.99
C ASN A 387 25.01 22.55 2.03
N ALA A 388 24.67 22.53 3.32
CA ALA A 388 25.61 22.50 4.43
C ALA A 388 26.16 21.07 4.69
N ILE A 389 26.74 20.45 3.65
CA ILE A 389 27.26 19.09 3.66
C ILE A 389 28.48 19.02 4.59
N ARG A 390 28.43 18.06 5.51
CA ARG A 390 29.43 17.84 6.56
C ARG A 390 30.23 16.55 6.33
N SER A 391 29.58 15.49 5.87
CA SER A 391 30.23 14.19 5.65
C SER A 391 29.66 13.48 4.41
N ILE A 392 30.52 12.94 3.54
CA ILE A 392 30.14 12.11 2.40
C ILE A 392 30.75 10.72 2.64
N GLN A 393 29.90 9.69 2.71
CA GLN A 393 30.38 8.33 2.95
C GLN A 393 31.24 7.81 1.78
N PRO A 394 32.29 7.01 2.05
CA PRO A 394 33.04 6.29 1.03
C PRO A 394 32.13 5.59 0.01
N GLU A 395 32.52 5.66 -1.27
CA GLU A 395 31.79 5.11 -2.41
C GLU A 395 30.39 5.70 -2.71
N ALA A 396 29.95 6.79 -2.09
CA ALA A 396 28.61 7.36 -2.34
C ALA A 396 28.30 7.72 -3.80
N PHE A 397 29.32 8.01 -4.60
CA PHE A 397 29.20 8.27 -6.05
C PHE A 397 29.64 7.08 -6.94
N SER A 398 30.00 5.94 -6.36
CA SER A 398 30.61 4.78 -7.06
C SER A 398 29.76 4.18 -8.18
N LYS A 399 28.43 4.34 -8.09
CA LYS A 399 27.46 3.86 -9.10
C LYS A 399 27.38 4.79 -10.32
N MET A 400 27.62 6.09 -10.14
CA MET A 400 27.54 7.11 -11.21
C MET A 400 28.77 7.06 -12.12
N ARG A 401 28.97 5.95 -12.83
CA ARG A 401 30.14 5.75 -13.70
C ARG A 401 30.25 6.82 -14.79
N SER A 402 29.09 7.33 -15.24
CA SER A 402 28.93 8.37 -16.25
C SER A 402 29.17 9.80 -15.75
N LEU A 403 29.34 10.04 -14.45
CA LEU A 403 29.39 11.40 -13.87
C LEU A 403 30.53 12.25 -14.46
N ARG A 404 30.17 13.40 -15.05
CA ARG A 404 31.07 14.37 -15.70
C ARG A 404 31.11 15.73 -15.02
N ASN A 405 30.07 16.07 -14.27
CA ASN A 405 29.95 17.35 -13.59
C ASN A 405 29.30 17.13 -12.22
N LEU A 406 30.01 17.51 -11.17
CA LEU A 406 29.57 17.47 -9.78
C LEU A 406 29.76 18.88 -9.20
N LEU A 407 28.66 19.54 -8.84
CA LEU A 407 28.69 20.84 -8.17
C LEU A 407 28.46 20.64 -6.66
N ILE A 408 29.43 21.02 -5.84
CA ILE A 408 29.34 21.03 -4.37
C ILE A 408 29.95 22.34 -3.88
N GLN A 409 29.20 23.06 -3.04
CA GLN A 409 29.61 24.31 -2.42
C GLN A 409 29.28 24.20 -0.93
N SER A 410 30.30 24.08 -0.07
CA SER A 410 30.11 23.96 1.38
C SER A 410 31.36 24.31 2.18
N ASP A 411 31.18 25.10 3.23
CA ASP A 411 32.18 25.49 4.23
C ASP A 411 32.22 24.54 5.45
N SER A 412 31.40 23.49 5.40
CA SER A 412 30.84 22.82 6.57
C SER A 412 31.40 21.42 6.82
N PHE A 413 32.44 21.02 6.07
CA PHE A 413 32.98 19.65 6.07
C PHE A 413 33.70 19.26 7.36
N LEU A 414 33.51 17.99 7.75
CA LEU A 414 34.36 17.25 8.67
C LEU A 414 35.49 16.63 7.85
N CYS A 415 36.69 17.17 7.96
CA CYS A 415 37.89 16.64 7.32
C CYS A 415 38.52 15.55 8.20
N ASP A 416 37.72 14.53 8.49
CA ASP A 416 38.09 13.33 9.22
C ASP A 416 38.41 12.16 8.26
N CYS A 417 38.78 10.99 8.80
CA CYS A 417 39.13 9.82 8.00
C CYS A 417 38.00 9.30 7.08
N GLN A 418 36.73 9.68 7.30
CA GLN A 418 35.62 9.35 6.39
C GLN A 418 35.64 10.20 5.12
N LEU A 419 36.29 11.37 5.14
CA LEU A 419 36.42 12.25 3.97
C LEU A 419 37.73 12.06 3.20
N HIS A 420 38.76 11.42 3.79
CA HIS A 420 40.09 11.20 3.20
C HIS A 420 40.11 10.79 1.72
N TRP A 421 39.23 9.88 1.31
CA TRP A 421 39.14 9.37 -0.07
C TRP A 421 38.66 10.40 -1.11
N PHE A 422 37.98 11.46 -0.67
CA PHE A 422 37.18 12.30 -1.54
C PHE A 422 37.99 13.28 -2.41
N PRO A 423 39.03 13.98 -1.91
CA PRO A 423 39.86 14.87 -2.72
C PRO A 423 40.60 14.12 -3.84
N GLU A 424 41.19 12.96 -3.53
CA GLU A 424 41.88 12.11 -4.51
C GLU A 424 40.89 11.61 -5.57
N TRP A 425 39.74 11.08 -5.17
CA TRP A 425 38.70 10.61 -6.09
C TRP A 425 38.22 11.70 -7.06
N LEU A 426 38.01 12.93 -6.56
CA LEU A 426 37.63 14.08 -7.38
C LEU A 426 38.69 14.42 -8.43
N LEU A 427 39.96 14.45 -8.05
CA LEU A 427 41.09 14.73 -8.94
C LEU A 427 41.26 13.63 -9.99
N THR A 428 41.22 12.34 -9.59
CA THR A 428 41.29 11.20 -10.50
C THR A 428 40.12 11.15 -11.50
N ARG A 429 38.96 11.72 -11.13
CA ARG A 429 37.78 11.83 -12.01
C ARG A 429 37.70 13.13 -12.81
N GLY A 430 38.59 14.11 -12.57
CA GLY A 430 38.56 15.42 -13.22
C GLY A 430 37.37 16.30 -12.79
N LEU A 431 36.77 16.05 -11.63
CA LEU A 431 35.54 16.70 -11.14
C LEU A 431 35.79 17.93 -10.27
N GLN A 432 37.04 18.24 -9.93
CA GLN A 432 37.41 19.29 -8.96
C GLN A 432 36.96 20.71 -9.33
N THR A 433 36.64 20.98 -10.60
CA THR A 433 36.26 22.32 -11.09
C THR A 433 34.88 22.81 -10.61
N GLY A 434 34.03 21.92 -10.10
CA GLY A 434 32.73 22.24 -9.51
C GLY A 434 32.70 22.26 -7.98
N ILE A 435 33.87 22.17 -7.32
CA ILE A 435 33.96 21.84 -5.89
C ILE A 435 34.55 23.01 -5.09
N GLU A 436 33.67 23.78 -4.46
CA GLU A 436 34.03 24.78 -3.44
C GLU A 436 33.84 24.16 -2.05
N ALA A 437 34.83 23.38 -1.61
CA ALA A 437 34.79 22.65 -0.34
C ALA A 437 35.93 23.05 0.60
N THR A 438 35.57 23.50 1.81
CA THR A 438 36.52 23.80 2.90
C THR A 438 36.12 23.10 4.20
N CYS A 439 37.11 22.80 5.04
CA CYS A 439 36.94 22.14 6.32
C CYS A 439 36.36 23.11 7.38
N ALA A 440 35.31 22.70 8.10
CA ALA A 440 34.88 23.35 9.34
C ALA A 440 35.59 22.78 10.58
N HIS A 441 35.96 21.50 10.52
CA HIS A 441 36.56 20.72 11.60
C HIS A 441 37.49 19.64 11.01
N PRO A 442 38.57 19.21 11.68
CA PRO A 442 39.09 19.69 12.97
C PRO A 442 39.51 21.17 12.92
N GLU A 443 39.56 21.82 14.08
CA GLU A 443 39.93 23.25 14.17
C GLU A 443 41.33 23.54 13.58
N THR A 444 42.21 22.53 13.52
CA THR A 444 43.54 22.57 12.88
C THR A 444 43.50 22.70 11.36
N LEU A 445 42.41 22.27 10.70
CA LEU A 445 42.22 22.36 9.25
C LEU A 445 41.20 23.44 8.85
N LYS A 446 40.59 24.13 9.82
CA LYS A 446 39.45 25.02 9.62
C LYS A 446 39.71 26.14 8.61
N GLY A 447 38.82 26.27 7.63
CA GLY A 447 38.94 27.20 6.50
C GLY A 447 39.88 26.74 5.38
N THR A 448 40.62 25.64 5.55
CA THR A 448 41.47 25.06 4.50
C THR A 448 40.62 24.34 3.46
N SER A 449 41.00 24.41 2.18
CA SER A 449 40.33 23.62 1.14
C SER A 449 40.64 22.14 1.28
N ILE A 450 39.68 21.26 0.98
CA ILE A 450 39.88 19.80 1.04
C ILE A 450 40.99 19.30 0.10
N PHE A 451 41.36 20.09 -0.93
CA PHE A 451 42.47 19.80 -1.85
C PHE A 451 43.84 20.30 -1.35
N GLN A 452 43.86 21.03 -0.23
CA GLN A 452 45.07 21.62 0.38
C GLN A 452 45.43 20.98 1.73
N ALA A 453 44.47 20.30 2.36
CA ALA A 453 44.71 19.50 3.57
C ALA A 453 45.60 18.28 3.24
N PRO A 454 46.68 18.01 4.01
CA PRO A 454 47.52 16.83 3.80
C PRO A 454 46.73 15.53 4.03
N PRO A 455 46.90 14.46 3.23
CA PRO A 455 46.18 13.19 3.40
C PRO A 455 46.30 12.62 4.82
N GLU A 456 47.49 12.66 5.41
CA GLU A 456 47.78 12.21 6.78
C GLU A 456 47.08 13.01 7.90
N SER A 457 46.44 14.14 7.58
CA SER A 457 45.68 14.95 8.54
C SER A 457 44.21 14.54 8.70
N PHE A 458 43.68 13.71 7.78
CA PHE A 458 42.31 13.19 7.84
C PHE A 458 42.22 11.98 8.80
N VAL A 459 42.30 12.23 10.10
CA VAL A 459 42.19 11.22 11.17
C VAL A 459 40.78 11.13 11.75
N CYS A 460 40.48 10.08 12.53
CA CYS A 460 39.19 9.90 13.23
C CYS A 460 39.35 9.83 14.76
N ASP A 461 40.38 10.50 15.29
CA ASP A 461 40.67 10.54 16.73
C ASP A 461 39.66 11.42 17.51
N ASP A 462 39.01 12.37 16.82
CA ASP A 462 37.84 13.10 17.28
C ASP A 462 36.60 12.58 16.54
N LEU A 463 35.50 12.36 17.26
CA LEU A 463 34.20 11.88 16.75
C LEU A 463 33.12 12.94 17.01
N PRO A 464 33.18 14.08 16.30
CA PRO A 464 32.34 15.26 16.56
C PRO A 464 30.87 15.06 16.17
N LYS A 465 30.60 14.18 15.20
CA LYS A 465 29.25 13.76 14.80
C LYS A 465 28.74 12.65 15.74
N PRO A 466 27.44 12.60 16.14
CA PRO A 466 26.94 11.55 17.01
C PRO A 466 27.08 10.17 16.37
N GLN A 467 27.58 9.18 17.11
CA GLN A 467 27.60 7.77 16.69
C GLN A 467 26.65 6.95 17.56
N ILE A 468 25.72 6.24 16.94
CA ILE A 468 24.73 5.42 17.64
C ILE A 468 25.39 4.13 18.15
N THR A 469 25.49 4.01 19.47
CA THR A 469 26.11 2.90 20.21
C THR A 469 25.11 1.80 20.57
N VAL A 470 23.82 2.14 20.74
CA VAL A 470 22.72 1.18 20.98
C VAL A 470 21.61 1.45 19.99
N GLN A 471 21.21 0.41 19.26
CA GLN A 471 20.14 0.43 18.27
C GLN A 471 18.80 0.03 18.91
N PRO A 472 17.64 0.50 18.40
CA PRO A 472 16.34 0.01 18.82
C PRO A 472 16.11 -1.41 18.27
N GLU A 473 15.55 -2.28 19.12
CA GLU A 473 15.28 -3.68 18.78
C GLU A 473 13.86 -3.86 18.21
N THR A 474 13.69 -4.77 17.25
CA THR A 474 12.37 -5.10 16.70
C THR A 474 11.52 -5.83 17.74
N THR A 475 10.33 -5.31 18.02
CA THR A 475 9.46 -5.75 19.12
C THR A 475 8.15 -6.35 18.58
N VAL A 476 7.75 -7.48 19.15
CA VAL A 476 6.44 -8.09 18.94
C VAL A 476 5.71 -8.05 20.29
N THR A 477 4.53 -7.44 20.33
CA THR A 477 3.79 -7.18 21.59
C THR A 477 2.32 -7.61 21.48
N VAL A 478 1.61 -7.58 22.60
CA VAL A 478 0.16 -7.86 22.67
C VAL A 478 -0.62 -6.54 22.69
N LEU A 479 -1.74 -6.48 21.97
CA LEU A 479 -2.68 -5.36 21.97
C LEU A 479 -2.99 -4.86 23.40
N GLY A 480 -2.79 -3.56 23.64
CA GLY A 480 -2.99 -2.90 24.93
C GLY A 480 -1.77 -2.89 25.86
N SER A 481 -0.65 -3.53 25.49
CA SER A 481 0.60 -3.50 26.27
C SER A 481 1.36 -2.18 26.07
N ASP A 482 2.23 -1.81 27.01
CA ASP A 482 3.21 -0.73 26.82
C ASP A 482 4.49 -1.25 26.13
N VAL A 483 5.20 -0.40 25.37
CA VAL A 483 6.48 -0.72 24.70
C VAL A 483 7.45 0.46 24.81
N CYS A 484 8.72 0.17 25.15
CA CYS A 484 9.82 1.14 25.24
C CYS A 484 10.87 0.88 24.14
N PHE A 485 10.99 1.75 23.12
CA PHE A 485 12.09 1.67 22.14
C PHE A 485 13.27 2.52 22.61
N THR A 486 14.45 1.90 22.77
CA THR A 486 15.67 2.58 23.25
C THR A 486 16.67 2.83 22.11
N CYS A 487 17.33 3.98 22.11
CA CYS A 487 18.48 4.27 21.25
C CYS A 487 19.52 5.07 22.04
N THR A 488 20.80 4.82 21.85
CA THR A 488 21.89 5.53 22.54
C THR A 488 22.93 5.99 21.53
N ALA A 489 23.47 7.20 21.69
CA ALA A 489 24.58 7.71 20.90
C ALA A 489 25.64 8.41 21.73
N ALA A 490 26.88 8.36 21.25
CA ALA A 490 28.05 8.99 21.85
C ALA A 490 28.67 10.04 20.91
N SER A 491 29.31 11.07 21.47
CA SER A 491 30.20 11.99 20.75
C SER A 491 31.23 12.61 21.70
N SER A 492 32.42 12.91 21.19
CA SER A 492 33.43 13.74 21.85
C SER A 492 33.10 15.24 21.82
N SER A 493 32.18 15.66 20.95
CA SER A 493 31.72 17.05 20.91
C SER A 493 30.85 17.40 22.13
N SER A 494 31.13 18.54 22.75
CA SER A 494 30.28 19.14 23.78
C SER A 494 29.03 19.83 23.22
N SER A 495 28.75 19.68 21.91
CA SER A 495 27.54 20.21 21.28
C SER A 495 26.29 19.48 21.79
N PRO A 496 25.20 20.20 22.14
CA PRO A 496 23.96 19.55 22.55
C PRO A 496 23.42 18.67 21.41
N MET A 497 23.09 17.43 21.75
CA MET A 497 22.35 16.53 20.87
C MET A 497 20.84 16.79 20.99
N THR A 498 20.16 16.75 19.85
CA THR A 498 18.70 16.72 19.75
C THR A 498 18.25 15.35 19.26
N PHE A 499 17.20 14.83 19.88
CA PHE A 499 16.65 13.50 19.65
C PHE A 499 15.30 13.64 18.97
N ALA A 500 15.07 12.81 17.96
CA ALA A 500 13.76 12.66 17.35
C ALA A 500 13.52 11.21 16.97
N TRP A 501 12.26 10.82 16.92
CA TRP A 501 11.84 9.50 16.46
C TRP A 501 10.94 9.65 15.24
N ARG A 502 11.00 8.68 14.33
CA ARG A 502 10.08 8.57 13.20
C ARG A 502 9.48 7.17 13.09
N LYS A 503 8.25 7.09 12.59
CA LYS A 503 7.50 5.86 12.30
C LYS A 503 7.16 5.85 10.82
N ASP A 504 7.50 4.78 10.12
CA ASP A 504 7.21 4.60 8.68
C ASP A 504 7.67 5.81 7.84
N GLN A 505 8.91 6.25 8.09
CA GLN A 505 9.54 7.46 7.56
C GLN A 505 9.03 8.81 8.13
N GLU A 506 7.85 8.89 8.76
CA GLU A 506 7.25 10.14 9.25
C GLU A 506 7.68 10.54 10.68
N LEU A 507 8.03 11.82 10.86
CA LEU A 507 8.56 12.36 12.12
C LEU A 507 7.48 12.48 13.22
N LEU A 508 7.71 11.83 14.36
CA LEU A 508 6.80 11.83 15.51
C LEU A 508 6.92 13.13 16.32
N ARG A 509 6.15 14.16 15.93
CA ARG A 509 6.21 15.51 16.54
C ARG A 509 5.74 15.60 17.99
N HIS A 510 4.98 14.61 18.48
CA HIS A 510 4.35 14.61 19.81
C HIS A 510 4.51 13.25 20.51
N ALA A 511 5.69 12.63 20.42
CA ALA A 511 5.99 11.39 21.10
C ALA A 511 6.28 11.60 22.60
N GLU A 512 5.92 10.60 23.42
CA GLU A 512 6.39 10.48 24.82
C GLU A 512 7.84 9.98 24.77
N VAL A 513 8.80 10.87 25.05
CA VAL A 513 10.24 10.57 24.93
C VAL A 513 11.00 11.03 26.16
N GLU A 514 11.71 10.10 26.80
CA GLU A 514 12.67 10.38 27.86
C GLU A 514 14.09 10.43 27.29
N ASN A 515 14.94 11.30 27.85
CA ASN A 515 16.32 11.46 27.38
C ASN A 515 17.26 11.58 28.58
N PHE A 516 18.24 10.69 28.66
CA PHE A 516 19.22 10.57 29.73
C PHE A 516 20.62 10.90 29.20
N ALA A 517 21.45 11.55 30.03
CA ALA A 517 22.82 11.91 29.69
C ALA A 517 23.80 11.20 30.63
N HIS A 518 24.77 10.47 30.07
CA HIS A 518 25.78 9.72 30.80
C HIS A 518 27.18 10.11 30.32
N LEU A 519 28.05 10.48 31.25
CA LEU A 519 29.37 11.02 30.94
C LEU A 519 30.43 9.91 31.11
N ARG A 520 30.92 9.33 30.01
CA ARG A 520 31.88 8.21 30.06
C ARG A 520 33.30 8.71 30.37
N THR A 521 33.65 8.69 31.64
CA THR A 521 34.93 9.18 32.19
C THR A 521 36.08 8.16 32.13
N HIS A 522 36.30 7.54 30.96
CA HIS A 522 37.56 6.83 30.67
C HIS A 522 38.27 7.48 29.49
N HIS A 523 39.33 8.24 29.79
CA HIS A 523 40.32 8.79 28.84
C HIS A 523 39.73 9.45 27.56
N GLY A 524 38.76 10.36 27.70
CA GLY A 524 38.29 11.15 26.55
C GLY A 524 37.20 12.19 26.86
N GLY A 525 36.36 11.95 27.87
CA GLY A 525 35.26 12.88 28.20
C GLY A 525 34.07 12.80 27.22
N VAL A 526 33.91 11.66 26.55
CA VAL A 526 32.83 11.39 25.60
C VAL A 526 31.47 11.49 26.29
N MET A 527 30.58 12.31 25.70
CA MET A 527 29.19 12.44 26.12
C MET A 527 28.35 11.36 25.45
N GLU A 528 27.70 10.52 26.25
CA GLU A 528 26.72 9.55 25.77
C GLU A 528 25.31 9.97 26.18
N TYR A 529 24.34 9.80 25.29
CA TYR A 529 22.94 10.11 25.53
C TYR A 529 22.05 8.96 25.08
N THR A 530 21.13 8.55 25.95
CA THR A 530 20.11 7.54 25.69
C THR A 530 18.76 8.22 25.55
N THR A 531 18.02 7.90 24.49
CA THR A 531 16.64 8.33 24.26
C THR A 531 15.72 7.12 24.24
N ILE A 532 14.60 7.20 24.96
CA ILE A 532 13.60 6.14 25.08
C ILE A 532 12.26 6.68 24.59
N LEU A 533 11.73 6.10 23.52
CA LEU A 533 10.38 6.33 23.02
C LEU A 533 9.42 5.39 23.76
N HIS A 534 8.50 5.97 24.52
CA HIS A 534 7.42 5.25 25.19
C HIS A 534 6.19 5.18 24.28
N LEU A 535 5.64 3.98 24.10
CA LEU A 535 4.38 3.72 23.42
C LEU A 535 3.42 3.07 24.40
N ARG A 536 2.52 3.88 24.97
CA ARG A 536 1.50 3.43 25.92
C ARG A 536 0.35 2.73 25.22
N HIS A 537 -0.19 1.67 25.85
CA HIS A 537 -1.43 0.97 25.49
C HIS A 537 -1.55 0.68 23.98
N VAL A 538 -0.55 -0.03 23.45
CA VAL A 538 -0.29 -0.18 22.01
C VAL A 538 -1.49 -0.74 21.25
N THR A 539 -1.88 -0.04 20.20
CA THR A 539 -2.91 -0.41 19.22
C THR A 539 -2.30 -0.73 17.86
N PHE A 540 -3.07 -1.35 16.95
CA PHE A 540 -2.65 -1.54 15.56
C PHE A 540 -2.22 -0.25 14.84
N THR A 541 -2.71 0.93 15.26
CA THR A 541 -2.28 2.22 14.66
C THR A 541 -0.80 2.54 14.92
N GLN A 542 -0.20 1.91 15.94
CA GLN A 542 1.21 2.01 16.27
C GLN A 542 2.07 0.94 15.57
N GLU A 543 1.52 -0.06 14.88
CA GLU A 543 2.33 -0.98 14.05
C GLU A 543 3.07 -0.23 12.94
N GLY A 544 4.36 -0.52 12.75
CA GLY A 544 5.20 0.18 11.78
C GLY A 544 6.69 0.01 12.03
N GLN A 545 7.50 0.77 11.31
CA GLN A 545 8.96 0.79 11.43
C GLN A 545 9.42 2.07 12.12
N TYR A 546 9.93 1.93 13.35
CA TYR A 546 10.45 3.00 14.19
C TYR A 546 11.95 3.18 13.96
N GLN A 547 12.40 4.44 13.92
CA GLN A 547 13.81 4.78 13.82
C GLN A 547 14.10 6.03 14.67
N CYS A 548 15.23 6.02 15.36
CA CYS A 548 15.75 7.17 16.08
C CYS A 548 16.67 8.00 15.17
N ILE A 549 16.61 9.32 15.32
CA ILE A 549 17.47 10.30 14.66
C ILE A 549 18.11 11.15 15.76
N ILE A 550 19.44 11.17 15.80
CA ILE A 550 20.21 11.93 16.79
C ILE A 550 21.10 12.92 16.05
N THR A 551 20.93 14.21 16.34
CA THR A 551 21.56 15.32 15.60
C THR A 551 22.30 16.24 16.56
N ASN A 552 23.50 16.69 16.19
CA ASN A 552 24.13 17.88 16.77
C ASN A 552 24.54 18.85 15.64
N HIS A 553 25.27 19.92 15.94
CA HIS A 553 25.68 20.86 14.88
C HIS A 553 26.63 20.28 13.82
N PHE A 554 27.32 19.16 14.11
CA PHE A 554 28.22 18.46 13.20
C PHE A 554 27.53 17.40 12.33
N GLY A 555 26.27 17.05 12.59
CA GLY A 555 25.47 16.23 11.68
C GLY A 555 24.36 15.42 12.34
N SER A 556 23.59 14.71 11.51
CA SER A 556 22.54 13.77 11.91
C SER A 556 23.02 12.32 11.74
N SER A 557 22.66 11.45 12.67
CA SER A 557 22.87 9.99 12.59
C SER A 557 21.55 9.26 12.85
N TYR A 558 21.38 8.12 12.20
CA TYR A 558 20.11 7.41 12.05
C TYR A 558 20.28 5.96 12.53
N SER A 559 19.33 5.45 13.30
CA SER A 559 19.39 4.09 13.82
C SER A 559 19.02 3.05 12.75
N THR A 560 19.18 1.76 13.05
CA THR A 560 18.43 0.73 12.33
C THR A 560 16.92 0.92 12.54
N GLN A 561 16.12 0.47 11.58
CA GLN A 561 14.67 0.46 11.68
C GLN A 561 14.20 -0.73 12.53
N ALA A 562 13.56 -0.45 13.65
CA ALA A 562 12.92 -1.44 14.51
C ALA A 562 11.45 -1.58 14.15
N ARG A 563 10.98 -2.80 13.85
CA ARG A 563 9.55 -3.02 13.59
C ARG A 563 8.78 -3.20 14.90
N LEU A 564 7.59 -2.62 14.98
CA LEU A 564 6.56 -3.00 15.95
C LEU A 564 5.51 -3.86 15.26
N THR A 565 5.21 -5.02 15.84
CA THR A 565 4.09 -5.90 15.43
C THR A 565 3.18 -6.16 16.62
N VAL A 566 1.87 -6.07 16.40
CA VAL A 566 0.83 -6.13 17.44
C VAL A 566 -0.01 -7.38 17.22
N ASN A 567 0.15 -8.32 18.14
CA ASN A 567 -0.59 -9.56 18.18
C ASN A 567 -1.81 -9.43 19.12
N VAL A 568 -2.81 -10.27 18.92
CA VAL A 568 -3.99 -10.41 19.80
C VAL A 568 -4.00 -11.82 20.37
N LEU A 569 -4.15 -11.92 21.69
CA LEU A 569 -4.20 -13.20 22.40
C LEU A 569 -5.36 -14.07 21.90
N PRO A 570 -5.17 -15.40 21.78
CA PRO A 570 -6.25 -16.31 21.41
C PRO A 570 -7.40 -16.22 22.42
N THR A 571 -8.60 -15.92 21.93
CA THR A 571 -9.82 -15.77 22.73
C THR A 571 -10.88 -16.72 22.19
N PHE A 572 -11.41 -17.62 23.02
CA PHE A 572 -12.39 -18.62 22.57
C PHE A 572 -13.70 -17.98 22.10
N VAL A 573 -14.11 -18.33 20.88
CA VAL A 573 -15.46 -18.11 20.34
C VAL A 573 -16.36 -19.29 20.72
N LYS A 574 -15.80 -20.51 20.71
CA LYS A 574 -16.44 -21.74 21.17
C LYS A 574 -15.49 -22.51 22.09
N THR A 575 -16.02 -23.04 23.18
CA THR A 575 -15.35 -23.98 24.08
C THR A 575 -16.13 -25.29 24.14
N PRO A 576 -15.46 -26.45 24.27
CA PRO A 576 -16.17 -27.72 24.36
C PRO A 576 -16.94 -27.84 25.69
N GLY A 577 -18.09 -28.51 25.65
CA GLY A 577 -18.90 -28.81 26.84
C GLY A 577 -18.83 -30.29 27.22
N ASP A 578 -19.19 -30.64 28.46
CA ASP A 578 -19.31 -32.03 28.88
C ASP A 578 -20.41 -32.76 28.10
N HIS A 579 -20.11 -33.95 27.57
CA HIS A 579 -21.05 -34.76 26.80
C HIS A 579 -21.17 -36.17 27.37
N THR A 580 -22.41 -36.64 27.50
CA THR A 580 -22.72 -38.04 27.84
C THR A 580 -23.32 -38.74 26.62
N ILE A 581 -22.58 -39.66 26.03
CA ILE A 581 -22.83 -40.28 24.72
C ILE A 581 -23.02 -41.79 24.88
N ARG A 582 -23.81 -42.43 24.00
CA ARG A 582 -24.02 -43.89 24.01
C ARG A 582 -23.02 -44.59 23.08
N THR A 583 -22.52 -45.76 23.48
CA THR A 583 -21.68 -46.61 22.63
C THR A 583 -22.29 -46.82 21.24
N GLY A 584 -21.50 -46.68 20.19
CA GLY A 584 -21.94 -46.80 18.80
C GLY A 584 -22.64 -45.57 18.21
N THR A 585 -22.57 -44.42 18.87
CA THR A 585 -23.07 -43.13 18.34
C THR A 585 -21.93 -42.12 18.19
N THR A 586 -22.19 -40.97 17.56
CA THR A 586 -21.15 -39.95 17.28
C THR A 586 -21.10 -38.87 18.37
N ALA A 587 -19.91 -38.58 18.89
CA ALA A 587 -19.64 -37.41 19.71
C ALA A 587 -19.18 -36.23 18.83
N LYS A 588 -19.63 -35.01 19.18
CA LYS A 588 -19.20 -33.74 18.60
C LYS A 588 -18.63 -32.88 19.73
N LEU A 589 -17.40 -32.39 19.60
CA LEU A 589 -16.80 -31.38 20.47
C LEU A 589 -16.50 -30.14 19.63
N GLU A 590 -16.93 -28.97 20.09
CA GLU A 590 -16.69 -27.69 19.40
C GLU A 590 -15.61 -26.90 20.11
N CYS A 591 -14.67 -26.32 19.35
CA CYS A 591 -13.67 -25.41 19.88
C CYS A 591 -13.10 -24.51 18.79
N SER A 592 -13.13 -23.21 19.02
CA SER A 592 -12.50 -22.22 18.14
C SER A 592 -12.16 -20.94 18.88
N ALA A 593 -11.16 -20.23 18.37
CA ALA A 593 -10.65 -19.00 18.97
C ALA A 593 -10.25 -17.98 17.92
N GLU A 594 -10.57 -16.72 18.17
CA GLU A 594 -10.10 -15.56 17.41
C GLU A 594 -8.78 -15.05 17.99
N GLY A 595 -7.98 -14.38 17.17
CA GLY A 595 -6.68 -13.83 17.56
C GLY A 595 -5.86 -13.40 16.35
N HIS A 596 -4.77 -12.68 16.59
CA HIS A 596 -3.85 -12.22 15.53
C HIS A 596 -2.40 -12.55 15.90
N PRO A 597 -1.65 -13.32 15.09
CA PRO A 597 -2.10 -14.13 13.97
C PRO A 597 -3.17 -15.17 14.37
N THR A 598 -3.88 -15.73 13.40
CA THR A 598 -4.97 -16.70 13.62
C THR A 598 -4.52 -17.87 14.52
N PRO A 599 -5.24 -18.18 15.62
CA PRO A 599 -4.87 -19.29 16.50
C PRO A 599 -4.96 -20.65 15.81
N GLN A 600 -3.94 -21.49 16.05
CA GLN A 600 -3.99 -22.91 15.74
C GLN A 600 -4.68 -23.67 16.88
N ILE A 601 -5.65 -24.52 16.53
CA ILE A 601 -6.36 -25.39 17.47
C ILE A 601 -5.67 -26.74 17.56
N ALA A 602 -5.39 -27.21 18.78
CA ALA A 602 -4.85 -28.52 19.08
C ALA A 602 -5.67 -29.21 20.17
N TRP A 603 -5.85 -30.52 20.05
CA TRP A 603 -6.59 -31.34 21.01
C TRP A 603 -5.69 -32.32 21.75
N GLN A 604 -6.03 -32.59 23.01
CA GLN A 604 -5.43 -33.64 23.85
C GLN A 604 -6.52 -34.46 24.53
N LYS A 605 -6.25 -35.74 24.82
CA LYS A 605 -7.11 -36.63 25.63
C LYS A 605 -6.33 -37.04 26.87
N ASP A 606 -6.91 -36.83 28.06
CA ASP A 606 -6.34 -37.17 29.36
C ASP A 606 -4.90 -36.64 29.58
N GLY A 607 -4.60 -35.46 29.02
CA GLY A 607 -3.29 -34.81 29.04
C GLY A 607 -2.27 -35.33 28.02
N GLY A 608 -2.64 -36.31 27.19
CA GLY A 608 -1.81 -36.89 26.13
C GLY A 608 -2.33 -36.63 24.72
N THR A 609 -1.57 -37.07 23.72
CA THR A 609 -1.92 -37.01 22.29
C THR A 609 -2.38 -38.36 21.73
N ASP A 610 -2.71 -39.32 22.60
CA ASP A 610 -3.11 -40.67 22.21
C ASP A 610 -4.63 -40.79 22.22
N PHE A 611 -5.22 -40.98 21.03
CA PHE A 611 -6.65 -41.07 20.82
C PHE A 611 -6.99 -42.46 20.27
N PRO A 612 -7.71 -43.33 21.02
CA PRO A 612 -8.12 -44.65 20.53
C PRO A 612 -8.89 -44.57 19.20
N ALA A 613 -9.89 -43.67 19.14
CA ALA A 613 -10.60 -43.34 17.91
C ALA A 613 -9.70 -42.93 16.71
N ALA A 614 -8.54 -42.30 16.92
CA ALA A 614 -7.64 -41.95 15.82
C ALA A 614 -6.90 -43.17 15.26
N ARG A 615 -6.46 -44.09 16.14
CA ARG A 615 -5.85 -45.37 15.73
C ARG A 615 -6.80 -46.19 14.87
N GLU A 616 -8.09 -46.16 15.20
CA GLU A 616 -9.17 -46.86 14.50
C GLU A 616 -9.80 -46.07 13.35
N ARG A 617 -9.29 -44.85 13.03
CA ARG A 617 -9.82 -43.94 12.00
C ARG A 617 -11.30 -43.54 12.18
N ARG A 618 -11.79 -43.57 13.42
CA ARG A 618 -13.11 -43.08 13.85
C ARG A 618 -13.15 -41.59 14.18
N MET A 619 -11.98 -40.96 14.31
CA MET A 619 -11.83 -39.53 14.58
C MET A 619 -11.76 -38.71 13.29
N HIS A 620 -12.51 -37.60 13.23
CA HIS A 620 -12.43 -36.62 12.14
C HIS A 620 -12.30 -35.18 12.68
N VAL A 621 -11.46 -34.40 12.00
CA VAL A 621 -11.36 -32.94 12.10
C VAL A 621 -11.47 -32.41 10.68
N MET A 622 -12.35 -31.45 10.43
CA MET A 622 -12.50 -30.83 9.12
C MET A 622 -11.59 -29.60 9.02
N PRO A 623 -10.96 -29.30 7.86
CA PRO A 623 -9.94 -28.25 7.76
C PRO A 623 -10.43 -26.83 8.09
N ASP A 624 -11.71 -26.57 7.82
CA ASP A 624 -12.32 -25.23 7.87
C ASP A 624 -13.37 -25.08 9.00
N ASP A 625 -13.47 -26.06 9.91
CA ASP A 625 -14.58 -26.20 10.87
C ASP A 625 -14.08 -26.24 12.32
N ASP A 626 -14.81 -25.56 13.21
CA ASP A 626 -14.55 -25.45 14.66
C ASP A 626 -14.76 -26.77 15.44
N VAL A 627 -14.66 -27.93 14.79
CA VAL A 627 -15.35 -29.16 15.22
C VAL A 627 -14.48 -30.42 15.14
N PHE A 628 -14.43 -31.12 16.27
CA PHE A 628 -13.80 -32.41 16.47
C PHE A 628 -14.87 -33.49 16.64
N PHE A 629 -14.83 -34.52 15.80
CA PHE A 629 -15.80 -35.62 15.82
C PHE A 629 -15.15 -36.96 16.19
N ILE A 630 -15.86 -37.77 16.97
CA ILE A 630 -15.60 -39.20 17.15
C ILE A 630 -16.85 -39.97 16.72
N MET A 631 -16.74 -40.77 15.67
CA MET A 631 -17.79 -41.70 15.23
C MET A 631 -17.70 -43.02 16.01
N ASP A 632 -18.79 -43.78 16.04
CA ASP A 632 -18.83 -45.13 16.65
C ASP A 632 -18.11 -45.16 18.01
N VAL A 633 -18.53 -44.28 18.92
CA VAL A 633 -17.86 -44.03 20.21
C VAL A 633 -17.83 -45.31 21.04
N LYS A 634 -16.65 -45.62 21.60
CA LYS A 634 -16.38 -46.80 22.43
C LYS A 634 -16.07 -46.41 23.89
N PRO A 635 -16.21 -47.33 24.87
CA PRO A 635 -15.89 -47.03 26.27
C PRO A 635 -14.46 -46.50 26.50
N GLU A 636 -13.49 -46.89 25.67
CA GLU A 636 -12.10 -46.41 25.70
C GLU A 636 -11.91 -44.95 25.23
N ASP A 637 -12.88 -44.39 24.49
CA ASP A 637 -12.89 -42.96 24.13
C ASP A 637 -13.33 -42.08 25.33
N MET A 638 -13.81 -42.66 26.43
CA MET A 638 -14.13 -41.91 27.66
C MET A 638 -12.86 -41.21 28.19
N GLY A 639 -12.97 -39.93 28.56
CA GLY A 639 -11.85 -39.15 29.10
C GLY A 639 -12.11 -37.65 29.11
N VAL A 640 -11.10 -36.89 29.53
CA VAL A 640 -11.08 -35.42 29.50
C VAL A 640 -10.39 -34.95 28.23
N TYR A 641 -11.16 -34.31 27.35
CA TYR A 641 -10.69 -33.70 26.11
C TYR A 641 -10.34 -32.24 26.37
N SER A 642 -9.08 -31.88 26.13
CA SER A 642 -8.56 -30.53 26.33
C SER A 642 -8.30 -29.90 24.96
N CYS A 643 -9.05 -28.86 24.63
CA CYS A 643 -8.77 -28.01 23.48
C CYS A 643 -7.77 -26.91 23.88
N THR A 644 -6.79 -26.65 23.03
CA THR A 644 -5.78 -25.60 23.21
C THR A 644 -5.72 -24.74 21.95
N ALA A 645 -5.92 -23.43 22.09
CA ALA A 645 -5.79 -22.45 21.01
C ALA A 645 -4.51 -21.63 21.20
N LYS A 646 -3.63 -21.59 20.19
CA LYS A 646 -2.29 -20.99 20.30
C LYS A 646 -1.92 -20.13 19.09
N ASN A 647 -1.31 -18.97 19.34
CA ASN A 647 -0.60 -18.18 18.34
C ASN A 647 0.72 -17.63 18.93
N THR A 648 1.30 -16.58 18.33
CA THR A 648 2.52 -15.91 18.81
C THR A 648 2.31 -14.90 19.94
N ALA A 649 1.07 -14.53 20.28
CA ALA A 649 0.78 -13.75 21.49
C ALA A 649 0.73 -14.63 22.75
N GLY A 650 0.22 -15.85 22.63
CA GLY A 650 0.02 -16.72 23.78
C GLY A 650 -0.82 -17.96 23.48
N THR A 651 -1.47 -18.49 24.52
CA THR A 651 -2.20 -19.76 24.45
C THR A 651 -3.32 -19.78 25.49
N VAL A 652 -4.49 -20.30 25.13
CA VAL A 652 -5.60 -20.57 26.05
C VAL A 652 -6.06 -22.02 25.90
N SER A 653 -6.62 -22.60 26.96
CA SER A 653 -7.11 -23.98 26.96
C SER A 653 -8.47 -24.11 27.65
N ALA A 654 -9.31 -25.02 27.14
CA ALA A 654 -10.64 -25.34 27.66
C ALA A 654 -10.89 -26.85 27.59
N ASN A 655 -11.50 -27.39 28.66
CA ASN A 655 -11.60 -28.84 28.87
C ASN A 655 -13.07 -29.29 28.91
N ALA A 656 -13.33 -30.50 28.42
CA ALA A 656 -14.62 -31.16 28.44
C ALA A 656 -14.50 -32.66 28.72
N THR A 657 -15.48 -33.23 29.39
CA THR A 657 -15.53 -34.65 29.76
C THR A 657 -16.44 -35.41 28.80
N LEU A 658 -15.90 -36.39 28.09
CA LEU A 658 -16.69 -37.34 27.31
C LEU A 658 -16.99 -38.57 28.18
N THR A 659 -18.26 -38.73 28.57
CA THR A 659 -18.75 -39.89 29.32
C THR A 659 -19.47 -40.86 28.39
N VAL A 660 -18.94 -42.09 28.25
CA VAL A 660 -19.53 -43.12 27.38
C VAL A 660 -20.42 -44.08 28.18
N LEU A 661 -21.65 -44.28 27.71
CA LEU A 661 -22.66 -45.16 28.31
C LEU A 661 -22.97 -46.36 27.42
N GLU A 662 -23.10 -47.53 28.05
CA GLU A 662 -23.17 -48.81 27.37
C GLU A 662 -24.30 -49.65 27.97
N THR A 663 -25.06 -50.33 27.12
CA THR A 663 -26.14 -51.24 27.54
C THR A 663 -25.58 -52.45 28.31
N PRO A 664 -26.36 -53.07 29.22
CA PRO A 664 -25.94 -54.29 29.89
C PRO A 664 -25.68 -55.37 28.85
N HIS A 665 -24.51 -56.00 28.89
CA HIS A 665 -24.20 -57.15 28.05
C HIS A 665 -23.36 -58.19 28.81
N LEU A 666 -23.32 -59.42 28.32
CA LEU A 666 -22.59 -60.51 28.96
C LEU A 666 -21.12 -60.58 28.51
N ALA A 667 -20.18 -60.67 29.45
CA ALA A 667 -18.73 -60.69 29.20
C ALA A 667 -18.19 -62.06 28.71
N GLN A 668 -18.91 -63.13 29.02
CA GLN A 668 -18.58 -64.52 28.70
C GLN A 668 -19.89 -65.29 28.69
N GLU A 669 -20.15 -66.10 27.66
CA GLU A 669 -21.37 -66.89 27.54
C GLU A 669 -21.65 -67.74 28.80
N LEU A 670 -22.93 -67.79 29.20
CA LEU A 670 -23.35 -68.41 30.44
C LEU A 670 -23.46 -69.93 30.22
N GLU A 671 -22.34 -70.63 30.34
CA GLU A 671 -22.20 -72.06 30.04
C GLU A 671 -23.24 -72.96 30.76
N ASP A 672 -23.82 -73.92 30.02
CA ASP A 672 -24.55 -75.06 30.56
C ASP A 672 -23.67 -75.92 31.48
N ARG A 673 -24.25 -76.52 32.51
CA ARG A 673 -23.51 -77.35 33.49
C ARG A 673 -24.22 -78.67 33.74
N SER A 674 -23.45 -79.76 33.69
CA SER A 674 -23.88 -81.10 34.11
C SER A 674 -22.98 -81.58 35.24
N VAL A 675 -23.53 -81.69 36.45
CA VAL A 675 -22.81 -82.14 37.66
C VAL A 675 -23.42 -83.42 38.23
N VAL A 676 -22.73 -84.02 39.20
CA VAL A 676 -23.20 -85.18 39.97
C VAL A 676 -23.74 -84.71 41.33
N VAL A 677 -24.75 -85.42 41.87
CA VAL A 677 -25.31 -85.13 43.20
C VAL A 677 -24.20 -85.05 44.26
N GLY A 678 -24.20 -83.96 45.03
CA GLY A 678 -23.21 -83.65 46.07
C GLY A 678 -22.01 -82.81 45.61
N GLU A 679 -21.86 -82.52 44.31
CA GLU A 679 -20.82 -81.61 43.82
C GLU A 679 -21.21 -80.13 44.00
N THR A 680 -20.26 -79.21 43.82
CA THR A 680 -20.53 -77.76 43.90
C THR A 680 -20.64 -77.16 42.50
N VAL A 681 -21.75 -76.47 42.21
CA VAL A 681 -21.97 -75.76 40.94
C VAL A 681 -21.52 -74.31 41.09
N VAL A 682 -20.95 -73.73 40.04
CA VAL A 682 -20.77 -72.28 39.89
C VAL A 682 -21.35 -71.85 38.55
N LEU A 683 -22.39 -71.00 38.59
CA LEU A 683 -22.92 -70.31 37.42
C LEU A 683 -22.39 -68.87 37.43
N GLN A 684 -21.81 -68.43 36.32
CA GLN A 684 -21.00 -67.21 36.24
C GLN A 684 -21.59 -66.20 35.25
N CYS A 685 -22.43 -65.30 35.75
CA CYS A 685 -22.95 -64.16 34.99
C CYS A 685 -22.05 -62.93 35.21
N LYS A 686 -20.93 -62.86 34.48
CA LYS A 686 -20.12 -61.64 34.38
C LYS A 686 -20.83 -60.67 33.42
N ALA A 687 -21.45 -59.62 33.95
CA ALA A 687 -22.12 -58.60 33.15
C ALA A 687 -21.28 -57.32 33.07
N LEU A 688 -21.20 -56.73 31.88
CA LEU A 688 -20.58 -55.44 31.56
C LEU A 688 -21.65 -54.41 31.18
N GLY A 689 -21.25 -53.17 30.98
CA GLY A 689 -22.14 -52.02 30.72
C GLY A 689 -21.78 -50.81 31.57
N SER A 690 -22.17 -49.62 31.10
CA SER A 690 -21.88 -48.33 31.71
C SER A 690 -23.18 -47.51 31.87
N PRO A 691 -23.70 -47.29 33.10
CA PRO A 691 -23.19 -47.77 34.39
C PRO A 691 -23.27 -49.29 34.56
N LEU A 692 -22.46 -49.84 35.47
CA LEU A 692 -22.40 -51.27 35.79
C LEU A 692 -23.80 -51.85 36.08
N PRO A 693 -24.23 -52.94 35.43
CA PRO A 693 -25.59 -53.43 35.55
C PRO A 693 -25.86 -54.16 36.88
N LYS A 694 -27.07 -53.95 37.41
CA LYS A 694 -27.62 -54.74 38.51
C LYS A 694 -28.05 -56.11 37.98
N ILE A 695 -27.53 -57.17 38.59
CA ILE A 695 -27.83 -58.57 38.26
C ILE A 695 -28.91 -59.13 39.18
N THR A 696 -29.90 -59.80 38.58
CA THR A 696 -30.95 -60.56 39.26
C THR A 696 -31.08 -61.94 38.63
N TRP A 697 -31.14 -63.00 39.43
CA TRP A 697 -31.31 -64.38 38.92
C TRP A 697 -32.77 -64.84 38.98
N LEU A 698 -33.16 -65.62 37.98
CA LEU A 698 -34.42 -66.37 37.91
C LEU A 698 -34.10 -67.85 37.73
N ARG A 699 -34.99 -68.75 38.15
CA ARG A 699 -34.92 -70.19 37.85
C ARG A 699 -36.26 -70.64 37.28
N ASN A 700 -36.22 -71.28 36.11
CA ASN A 700 -37.40 -71.61 35.31
C ASN A 700 -38.31 -70.38 35.14
N ASP A 701 -37.66 -69.24 34.85
CA ASP A 701 -38.21 -67.89 34.64
C ASP A 701 -39.04 -67.30 35.80
N GLN A 702 -39.01 -67.93 36.97
CA GLN A 702 -39.56 -67.40 38.23
C GLN A 702 -38.49 -66.74 39.10
N PRO A 703 -38.84 -65.75 39.94
CA PRO A 703 -37.90 -65.10 40.87
C PRO A 703 -37.14 -66.12 41.72
N PHE A 704 -35.81 -66.15 41.61
CA PHE A 704 -35.02 -67.14 42.30
C PHE A 704 -35.00 -66.88 43.81
N ARG A 705 -35.40 -67.89 44.59
CA ARG A 705 -35.35 -67.87 46.06
C ARG A 705 -34.20 -68.76 46.51
N PRO A 706 -33.07 -68.21 46.99
CA PRO A 706 -31.98 -69.01 47.52
C PRO A 706 -32.39 -69.75 48.80
N SER A 707 -31.74 -70.88 49.04
CA SER A 707 -31.71 -71.60 50.32
C SER A 707 -30.30 -71.57 50.90
N ASP A 708 -30.08 -72.14 52.08
CA ASP A 708 -28.76 -72.16 52.74
C ASP A 708 -27.66 -72.88 51.92
N ARG A 709 -28.04 -73.65 50.89
CA ARG A 709 -27.11 -74.27 49.92
C ARG A 709 -26.67 -73.33 48.78
N HIS A 710 -27.21 -72.11 48.72
CA HIS A 710 -27.02 -71.17 47.62
C HIS A 710 -26.32 -69.90 48.09
N HIS A 711 -25.21 -69.54 47.44
CA HIS A 711 -24.39 -68.39 47.81
C HIS A 711 -24.14 -67.49 46.59
N PHE A 712 -24.29 -66.18 46.79
CA PHE A 712 -23.99 -65.17 45.78
C PHE A 712 -22.70 -64.43 46.12
N THR A 713 -21.92 -64.05 45.11
CA THR A 713 -20.90 -63.01 45.29
C THR A 713 -21.54 -61.63 45.46
N PRO A 714 -20.82 -60.65 46.07
CA PRO A 714 -21.21 -59.25 45.99
C PRO A 714 -21.49 -58.83 44.54
N GLY A 715 -22.63 -58.16 44.31
CA GLY A 715 -23.10 -57.81 42.96
C GLY A 715 -23.80 -58.94 42.19
N ASN A 716 -24.01 -60.12 42.80
CA ASN A 716 -24.70 -61.28 42.23
C ASN A 716 -24.07 -61.89 40.96
N GLN A 717 -22.81 -61.60 40.63
CA GLN A 717 -22.19 -62.11 39.39
C GLN A 717 -22.00 -63.63 39.38
N LEU A 718 -21.76 -64.27 40.54
CA LEU A 718 -21.71 -65.72 40.66
C LEU A 718 -22.89 -66.22 41.49
N LEU A 719 -23.49 -67.33 41.06
CA LEU A 719 -24.35 -68.19 41.87
C LEU A 719 -23.61 -69.51 42.12
N VAL A 720 -23.25 -69.75 43.37
CA VAL A 720 -22.63 -71.00 43.84
C VAL A 720 -23.71 -71.87 44.48
N ILE A 721 -23.78 -73.14 44.11
CA ILE A 721 -24.70 -74.13 44.68
C ILE A 721 -23.87 -75.22 45.35
N GLY A 722 -23.84 -75.22 46.68
CA GLY A 722 -23.14 -76.22 47.49
C GLY A 722 -23.95 -77.52 47.58
N SER A 723 -23.27 -78.66 47.37
CA SER A 723 -23.86 -80.00 47.42
C SER A 723 -25.15 -80.12 46.59
N ALA A 724 -25.00 -80.04 45.27
CA ALA A 724 -26.07 -80.05 44.29
C ALA A 724 -27.04 -81.23 44.47
N ALA A 725 -28.34 -80.93 44.43
CA ALA A 725 -29.45 -81.87 44.51
C ALA A 725 -30.26 -81.87 43.20
N LEU A 726 -31.08 -82.90 42.98
CA LEU A 726 -31.91 -83.02 41.77
C LEU A 726 -32.88 -81.83 41.60
N GLU A 727 -33.34 -81.26 42.71
CA GLU A 727 -34.20 -80.05 42.77
C GLU A 727 -33.51 -78.75 42.33
N ASP A 728 -32.18 -78.77 42.14
CA ASP A 728 -31.43 -77.63 41.62
C ASP A 728 -31.42 -77.62 40.08
N ALA A 729 -31.75 -78.73 39.42
CA ALA A 729 -31.78 -78.79 37.96
C ALA A 729 -32.86 -77.86 37.36
N GLY A 730 -32.55 -77.20 36.24
CA GLY A 730 -33.44 -76.24 35.60
C GLY A 730 -32.69 -75.19 34.78
N ARG A 731 -33.46 -74.30 34.13
CA ARG A 731 -32.93 -73.15 33.41
C ARG A 731 -32.73 -71.99 34.37
N TYR A 732 -31.47 -71.58 34.57
CA TYR A 732 -31.12 -70.37 35.29
C TYR A 732 -31.01 -69.22 34.30
N THR A 733 -31.78 -68.15 34.54
CA THR A 733 -31.79 -66.94 33.71
C THR A 733 -31.16 -65.81 34.52
N CYS A 734 -30.02 -65.30 34.07
CA CYS A 734 -29.43 -64.07 34.59
C CYS A 734 -30.08 -62.87 33.88
N VAL A 735 -30.58 -61.90 34.66
CA VAL A 735 -31.16 -60.64 34.15
C VAL A 735 -30.25 -59.49 34.54
N MET A 736 -29.76 -58.76 33.54
CA MET A 736 -28.71 -57.73 33.67
C MET A 736 -29.30 -56.37 33.32
N SER A 737 -29.35 -55.41 34.25
CA SER A 737 -30.15 -54.18 34.09
C SER A 737 -29.38 -52.90 34.46
N ASN A 738 -29.43 -51.88 33.60
CA ASN A 738 -28.92 -50.52 33.88
C ASN A 738 -29.85 -49.45 33.28
N ARG A 739 -29.47 -48.17 33.38
CA ARG A 739 -30.32 -47.04 32.90
C ARG A 739 -30.54 -46.97 31.39
N LEU A 740 -29.82 -47.76 30.57
CA LEU A 740 -30.00 -47.83 29.12
C LEU A 740 -30.81 -49.04 28.64
N GLY A 741 -31.00 -50.08 29.47
CA GLY A 741 -31.70 -51.29 29.02
C GLY A 741 -31.63 -52.46 30.00
N THR A 742 -32.07 -53.63 29.52
CA THR A 742 -32.00 -54.89 30.27
C THR A 742 -31.81 -56.07 29.32
N GLU A 743 -30.72 -56.82 29.51
CA GLU A 743 -30.38 -58.03 28.76
C GLU A 743 -30.60 -59.29 29.63
N ARG A 744 -30.67 -60.46 29.00
CA ARG A 744 -30.83 -61.76 29.66
C ARG A 744 -29.90 -62.80 29.07
N ALA A 745 -29.33 -63.64 29.94
CA ALA A 745 -28.52 -64.80 29.59
C ALA A 745 -29.09 -66.05 30.28
N HIS A 746 -28.87 -67.23 29.70
CA HIS A 746 -29.45 -68.49 30.17
C HIS A 746 -28.38 -69.58 30.29
N SER A 747 -28.52 -70.46 31.29
CA SER A 747 -27.77 -71.72 31.42
C SER A 747 -28.70 -72.82 31.92
N GLN A 748 -28.56 -74.02 31.37
CA GLN A 748 -29.22 -75.23 31.82
C GLN A 748 -28.33 -75.99 32.82
N LEU A 749 -28.81 -76.10 34.06
CA LEU A 749 -28.21 -76.99 35.05
C LEU A 749 -28.87 -78.37 34.99
N SER A 750 -28.03 -79.40 34.84
CA SER A 750 -28.39 -80.82 34.92
C SER A 750 -27.65 -81.48 36.09
N VAL A 751 -28.36 -82.27 36.90
CA VAL A 751 -27.79 -82.98 38.06
C VAL A 751 -28.03 -84.48 37.90
N ARG A 752 -26.97 -85.30 37.99
CA ARG A 752 -26.99 -86.75 37.73
C ARG A 752 -26.65 -87.56 39.00
N HIS A 753 -27.17 -88.79 39.09
CA HIS A 753 -26.81 -89.72 40.17
C HIS A 753 -25.40 -90.31 40.00
N ARG A 754 -24.76 -90.67 41.12
CA ARG A 754 -23.55 -91.51 41.12
C ARG A 754 -23.92 -92.96 40.76
N HIS A 755 -23.24 -93.52 39.76
CA HIS A 755 -23.25 -94.96 39.46
C HIS A 755 -21.84 -95.53 39.68
N THR A 756 -21.76 -96.76 40.19
CA THR A 756 -20.51 -97.43 40.57
C THR A 756 -20.42 -98.83 39.95
N ALA A 757 -19.41 -99.08 39.11
CA ALA A 757 -19.01 -100.41 38.63
C ALA A 757 -17.53 -100.43 38.20
N CYS A 758 -16.92 -101.62 38.17
CA CYS A 758 -15.46 -101.80 38.22
C CYS A 758 -14.71 -101.88 36.88
N ALA A 759 -13.47 -101.36 36.93
CA ALA A 759 -12.21 -101.94 36.44
C ALA A 759 -12.05 -102.40 34.97
N ALA A 760 -11.24 -101.62 34.23
CA ALA A 760 -10.17 -102.12 33.37
C ALA A 760 -8.97 -101.14 33.39
N TRP A 761 -7.75 -101.64 33.20
CA TRP A 761 -6.47 -100.92 33.09
C TRP A 761 -5.68 -101.53 31.91
N PRO A 762 -4.59 -100.94 31.38
CA PRO A 762 -3.90 -99.69 31.78
C PRO A 762 -3.64 -98.70 30.61
N SER A 763 -2.82 -97.68 30.92
CA SER A 763 -2.05 -96.78 30.01
C SER A 763 -2.71 -95.44 29.65
N THR A 764 -2.03 -94.29 29.78
CA THR A 764 -0.68 -94.01 30.32
C THR A 764 -0.64 -92.58 30.87
N VAL A 765 -0.01 -92.35 32.02
CA VAL A 765 0.11 -91.00 32.60
C VAL A 765 1.30 -90.26 32.00
N THR A 766 1.06 -89.14 31.32
CA THR A 766 2.08 -88.17 30.90
C THR A 766 2.01 -86.93 31.79
N VAL A 767 2.87 -86.88 32.81
CA VAL A 767 3.02 -85.68 33.66
C VAL A 767 3.87 -84.64 32.92
N GLY A 768 3.24 -83.58 32.42
CA GLY A 768 3.93 -82.41 31.90
C GLY A 768 4.45 -81.52 33.03
N ILE A 769 5.71 -81.69 33.43
CA ILE A 769 6.36 -80.82 34.44
C ILE A 769 6.73 -79.49 33.77
N ILE A 770 6.11 -78.40 34.20
CA ILE A 770 6.53 -77.04 33.82
C ILE A 770 7.66 -76.61 34.77
N VAL A 771 8.90 -76.63 34.28
CA VAL A 771 10.05 -76.06 34.99
C VAL A 771 10.20 -74.59 34.61
N ILE A 772 9.87 -73.67 35.52
CA ILE A 772 10.13 -72.24 35.34
C ILE A 772 11.53 -71.93 35.90
N ALA A 773 12.52 -71.85 35.02
CA ALA A 773 13.88 -71.43 35.38
C ALA A 773 14.05 -69.92 35.22
N VAL A 774 13.92 -69.17 36.32
CA VAL A 774 14.22 -67.72 36.34
C VAL A 774 15.72 -67.52 36.55
N VAL A 775 16.45 -67.17 35.50
CA VAL A 775 17.86 -66.79 35.59
C VAL A 775 17.97 -65.26 35.54
N THR A 776 18.20 -64.63 36.69
CA THR A 776 18.55 -63.21 36.77
C THR A 776 20.04 -63.01 36.52
N SER A 777 20.39 -62.30 35.46
CA SER A 777 21.72 -61.71 35.28
C SER A 777 21.59 -60.20 35.12
N ILE A 778 22.58 -59.47 35.65
CA ILE A 778 22.57 -58.00 35.73
C ILE A 778 23.32 -57.42 34.51
N VAL A 779 23.12 -56.12 34.23
CA VAL A 779 23.79 -55.27 33.23
C VAL A 779 23.13 -55.18 31.84
N VAL A 780 22.29 -54.15 31.70
CA VAL A 780 22.13 -53.27 30.52
C VAL A 780 21.90 -53.93 29.15
N THR A 781 20.65 -54.29 28.86
CA THR A 781 19.84 -53.72 27.74
C THR A 781 18.40 -54.25 27.80
N SER A 782 17.41 -53.38 27.56
CA SER A 782 16.01 -53.65 27.95
C SER A 782 15.20 -54.44 26.92
N LEU A 783 15.52 -55.72 26.70
CA LEU A 783 14.69 -56.65 25.90
C LEU A 783 14.48 -57.98 26.65
N VAL A 784 13.26 -58.19 27.17
CA VAL A 784 12.87 -59.45 27.81
C VAL A 784 12.17 -60.35 26.78
N TRP A 785 12.82 -61.45 26.40
CA TRP A 785 12.23 -62.46 25.52
C TRP A 785 11.55 -63.57 26.32
N VAL A 786 10.29 -63.87 25.97
CA VAL A 786 9.53 -65.00 26.53
C VAL A 786 9.29 -66.03 25.44
N CYS A 787 10.12 -67.08 25.39
CA CYS A 787 9.99 -68.15 24.41
C CYS A 787 9.13 -69.30 24.96
N ILE A 788 7.91 -69.45 24.46
CA ILE A 788 7.06 -70.61 24.71
C ILE A 788 7.22 -71.60 23.55
N ILE A 789 7.84 -72.76 23.80
CA ILE A 789 7.94 -73.83 22.80
C ILE A 789 6.72 -74.75 22.94
N TYR A 790 5.87 -74.76 21.92
CA TYR A 790 4.74 -75.69 21.81
C TYR A 790 4.96 -76.63 20.62
N GLN A 791 4.97 -77.94 20.87
CA GLN A 791 4.91 -78.96 19.82
C GLN A 791 3.98 -80.10 20.17
N THR A 792 3.10 -80.44 19.23
CA THR A 792 2.32 -81.68 19.19
C THR A 792 2.36 -82.23 17.77
N ARG A 793 2.82 -83.46 17.57
CA ARG A 793 2.61 -84.18 16.29
C ARG A 793 2.28 -85.65 16.50
N LYS A 794 1.72 -86.26 15.45
CA LYS A 794 0.72 -87.32 15.52
C LYS A 794 0.94 -88.33 14.39
N LYS A 795 0.91 -89.63 14.71
CA LYS A 795 0.56 -90.77 13.83
C LYS A 795 -0.02 -91.89 14.71
N SER A 796 -1.09 -92.64 14.41
CA SER A 796 -1.91 -92.94 13.21
C SER A 796 -1.57 -94.23 12.46
N GLU A 797 -2.39 -95.25 12.70
CA GLU A 797 -2.85 -96.33 11.80
C GLU A 797 -4.25 -96.71 12.38
N GLU A 798 -5.39 -96.82 11.69
CA GLU A 798 -5.77 -97.13 10.29
C GLU A 798 -6.31 -98.57 10.13
N CYS A 799 -7.64 -98.70 10.23
CA CYS A 799 -8.48 -99.79 9.70
C CYS A 799 -9.97 -99.45 10.00
N SER A 800 -11.00 -99.80 9.21
CA SER A 800 -11.14 -100.11 7.76
C SER A 800 -12.61 -100.50 7.46
N VAL A 801 -12.99 -100.56 6.17
CA VAL A 801 -14.17 -101.28 5.60
C VAL A 801 -15.57 -100.60 5.66
N THR A 802 -16.16 -100.42 4.47
CA THR A 802 -17.59 -100.13 4.08
C THR A 802 -18.28 -98.87 4.62
N ASN A 803 -18.80 -97.93 3.80
CA ASN A 803 -19.78 -97.98 2.68
C ASN A 803 -21.20 -98.35 3.18
N THR A 804 -22.30 -97.62 2.88
CA THR A 804 -22.69 -96.86 1.67
C THR A 804 -23.57 -95.61 1.96
N ASP A 805 -23.75 -94.76 0.94
CA ASP A 805 -24.84 -93.77 0.72
C ASP A 805 -25.25 -92.78 1.83
N GLU A 806 -24.85 -91.51 1.63
CA GLU A 806 -25.84 -90.48 1.30
C GLU A 806 -25.53 -89.92 -0.10
N THR A 807 -26.55 -89.75 -0.94
CA THR A 807 -26.46 -89.32 -2.34
C THR A 807 -27.62 -88.38 -2.70
N ASN A 808 -27.48 -87.62 -3.80
CA ASN A 808 -28.52 -86.74 -4.31
C ASN A 808 -29.81 -87.48 -4.68
N VAL A 809 -30.93 -86.75 -4.60
CA VAL A 809 -32.09 -86.96 -5.48
C VAL A 809 -32.22 -85.74 -6.40
N PRO A 810 -32.24 -85.88 -7.74
CA PRO A 810 -31.54 -86.84 -8.60
C PRO A 810 -30.82 -86.00 -9.73
N PRO A 811 -30.82 -86.35 -11.03
CA PRO A 811 -30.44 -87.60 -11.71
C PRO A 811 -29.21 -87.41 -12.65
N ASP A 812 -28.92 -88.45 -13.45
CA ASP A 812 -28.35 -88.43 -14.82
C ASP A 812 -26.96 -87.82 -15.13
N VAL A 813 -26.01 -88.73 -15.37
CA VAL A 813 -25.55 -88.94 -16.76
C VAL A 813 -25.91 -90.37 -17.16
N PRO A 814 -27.01 -90.53 -17.92
CA PRO A 814 -26.90 -91.01 -19.29
C PRO A 814 -27.60 -90.01 -20.23
N SER A 815 -27.17 -89.80 -21.48
CA SER A 815 -26.44 -90.73 -22.34
C SER A 815 -25.75 -90.01 -23.50
N TYR A 816 -24.63 -90.58 -23.98
CA TYR A 816 -24.22 -90.59 -25.39
C TYR A 816 -23.76 -89.27 -26.04
N LEU A 817 -23.11 -89.45 -27.20
CA LEU A 817 -22.99 -88.51 -28.32
C LEU A 817 -22.44 -87.09 -28.05
N SER A 818 -21.12 -86.99 -28.22
CA SER A 818 -20.51 -86.13 -29.26
C SER A 818 -21.36 -85.01 -29.88
N SER A 819 -20.86 -83.77 -29.80
CA SER A 819 -20.42 -83.01 -30.99
C SER A 819 -19.77 -81.67 -30.62
N GLN A 820 -19.06 -81.11 -31.60
CA GLN A 820 -18.71 -79.70 -31.87
C GLN A 820 -19.10 -78.63 -30.80
N GLY A 821 -18.23 -77.69 -30.41
CA GLY A 821 -16.88 -77.34 -30.87
C GLY A 821 -16.77 -75.86 -31.27
N THR A 822 -15.55 -75.30 -31.27
CA THR A 822 -15.20 -73.93 -31.77
C THR A 822 -15.76 -72.76 -30.92
N LEU A 823 -15.12 -71.58 -30.81
CA LEU A 823 -13.77 -71.11 -31.23
C LEU A 823 -13.39 -69.84 -30.40
N SER A 824 -12.08 -69.66 -30.13
CA SER A 824 -11.31 -68.37 -30.21
C SER A 824 -11.76 -67.12 -29.40
N GLU A 825 -10.95 -66.12 -29.02
CA GLU A 825 -9.49 -65.82 -28.90
C GLU A 825 -9.41 -64.49 -28.07
N ARG A 826 -8.29 -63.87 -27.66
CA ARG A 826 -6.83 -64.05 -27.91
C ARG A 826 -6.02 -63.48 -26.72
N GLN A 827 -4.98 -64.21 -26.29
CA GLN A 827 -3.56 -63.82 -26.15
C GLN A 827 -3.15 -62.38 -25.70
N ASP A 828 -2.06 -62.15 -24.94
CA ASP A 828 -1.08 -63.09 -24.37
C ASP A 828 -0.15 -62.51 -23.26
N VAL A 829 0.30 -63.39 -22.36
CA VAL A 829 1.71 -63.74 -22.00
C VAL A 829 2.81 -62.65 -22.16
N CYS A 830 3.74 -62.38 -21.21
CA CYS A 830 3.95 -62.72 -19.77
C CYS A 830 5.04 -61.73 -19.20
N VAL A 831 6.05 -61.97 -18.33
CA VAL A 831 6.67 -63.16 -17.67
C VAL A 831 7.49 -62.80 -16.40
N ARG A 832 7.59 -63.75 -15.45
CA ARG A 832 8.72 -64.19 -14.54
C ARG A 832 10.06 -63.38 -14.46
N VAL A 833 10.87 -63.37 -13.36
CA VAL A 833 10.81 -64.01 -12.00
C VAL A 833 11.92 -63.50 -11.02
N GLU A 834 11.73 -63.72 -9.70
CA GLU A 834 12.73 -63.96 -8.61
C GLU A 834 13.78 -62.91 -8.10
N ALA A 835 14.35 -63.25 -6.93
CA ALA A 835 15.70 -62.98 -6.39
C ALA A 835 16.01 -61.70 -5.56
N SER A 836 15.90 -61.90 -4.23
CA SER A 836 16.76 -61.40 -3.13
C SER A 836 18.17 -60.83 -3.41
N GLY A 837 18.59 -59.82 -2.63
CA GLY A 837 20.01 -59.54 -2.36
C GLY A 837 20.35 -58.22 -1.65
N GLU A 838 20.74 -58.28 -0.36
CA GLU A 838 21.69 -57.33 0.27
C GLU A 838 23.13 -57.81 -0.02
N PRO A 839 24.17 -56.94 -0.14
CA PRO A 839 24.77 -56.28 1.04
C PRO A 839 25.45 -54.89 0.84
N GLN A 840 26.04 -54.41 1.95
CA GLN A 840 26.85 -53.18 2.17
C GLN A 840 28.30 -53.29 1.59
N PRO A 841 29.30 -52.39 1.88
CA PRO A 841 29.31 -50.97 2.35
C PRO A 841 30.31 -50.01 1.59
N ASN A 842 30.30 -48.71 1.94
CA ASN A 842 31.39 -47.70 2.00
C ASN A 842 32.63 -47.72 1.06
N THR A 843 32.95 -46.55 0.42
CA THR A 843 34.15 -45.71 0.76
C THR A 843 34.27 -44.37 0.00
N HIS A 844 34.27 -43.26 0.76
CA HIS A 844 35.17 -42.08 0.74
C HIS A 844 35.91 -41.50 -0.51
N ILE A 845 35.97 -40.14 -0.54
CA ILE A 845 37.04 -39.20 -1.03
C ILE A 845 36.86 -38.44 -2.38
N ASP A 846 36.27 -37.23 -2.25
CA ASP A 846 36.81 -35.89 -2.59
C ASP A 846 36.64 -35.21 -3.99
N THR A 847 36.53 -33.87 -3.92
CA THR A 847 36.55 -32.81 -4.96
C THR A 847 35.42 -32.73 -6.00
N GLY A 848 34.94 -31.49 -6.26
CA GLY A 848 34.09 -31.18 -7.43
C GLY A 848 33.20 -29.94 -7.28
N TYR A 849 33.40 -28.92 -8.12
CA TYR A 849 32.54 -27.74 -8.24
C TYR A 849 31.11 -28.11 -8.73
N GLY A 850 30.10 -27.35 -8.30
CA GLY A 850 28.73 -27.48 -8.77
C GLY A 850 28.11 -26.14 -9.22
N GLU A 851 28.38 -25.73 -10.46
CA GLU A 851 27.59 -24.70 -11.14
C GLU A 851 26.31 -25.31 -11.74
N ALA A 852 25.21 -24.58 -11.74
CA ALA A 852 23.91 -25.06 -12.23
C ALA A 852 23.68 -24.61 -13.70
N VAL A 853 23.48 -25.58 -14.60
CA VAL A 853 23.35 -25.33 -16.05
C VAL A 853 22.23 -26.17 -16.68
N VAL A 854 21.18 -25.46 -17.14
CA VAL A 854 20.29 -25.75 -18.28
C VAL A 854 19.41 -27.03 -18.26
N CYS A 855 18.10 -26.79 -18.40
CA CYS A 855 17.31 -27.32 -19.52
C CYS A 855 16.18 -26.33 -19.88
N THR A 856 15.74 -26.31 -21.13
CA THR A 856 15.10 -25.13 -21.76
C THR A 856 13.66 -25.37 -22.24
N GLU A 857 12.86 -24.30 -22.27
CA GLU A 857 11.69 -24.01 -23.12
C GLU A 857 10.76 -25.14 -23.63
N CYS A 858 9.46 -24.96 -23.37
CA CYS A 858 8.45 -24.94 -24.45
C CYS A 858 7.12 -24.29 -24.00
N MET A 859 6.57 -23.38 -24.82
CA MET A 859 5.11 -23.13 -24.88
C MET A 859 4.56 -23.96 -26.08
N GLU A 860 3.29 -24.35 -26.19
CA GLU A 860 2.09 -23.51 -26.30
C GLU A 860 0.77 -24.34 -26.24
N ASN A 861 -0.36 -23.64 -25.98
CA ASN A 861 -1.70 -23.80 -26.60
C ASN A 861 -2.37 -25.20 -26.77
N GLY A 862 -3.39 -25.46 -25.94
CA GLY A 862 -4.79 -25.49 -26.45
C GLY A 862 -5.63 -26.79 -26.45
N ASN A 863 -6.84 -26.69 -25.87
CA ASN A 863 -8.09 -27.44 -26.19
C ASN A 863 -8.18 -28.97 -25.89
N SER A 864 -9.35 -29.57 -25.60
CA SER A 864 -10.71 -29.07 -25.25
C SER A 864 -11.68 -30.21 -24.82
N TYR A 865 -12.88 -29.83 -24.32
CA TYR A 865 -14.13 -30.63 -24.17
C TYR A 865 -14.18 -31.78 -23.13
N SER A 866 -15.32 -32.12 -22.51
CA SER A 866 -16.73 -31.61 -22.52
C SER A 866 -17.33 -31.75 -21.09
N LYS A 867 -18.63 -31.79 -20.72
CA LYS A 867 -20.00 -31.91 -21.32
C LYS A 867 -21.00 -31.59 -20.15
N SER A 868 -22.29 -31.22 -20.26
CA SER A 868 -23.17 -30.49 -21.21
C SER A 868 -24.48 -30.11 -20.46
N ASP A 869 -25.60 -29.87 -21.17
CA ASP A 869 -27.00 -29.80 -20.68
C ASP A 869 -27.40 -28.51 -19.92
N SER A 870 -28.52 -27.81 -20.19
CA SER A 870 -29.48 -27.76 -21.33
C SER A 870 -30.36 -26.47 -21.17
N ASP A 871 -31.23 -25.98 -22.08
CA ASP A 871 -31.61 -26.37 -23.44
C ASP A 871 -32.34 -25.24 -24.23
N TYR A 872 -32.59 -25.48 -25.53
CA TYR A 872 -33.57 -24.87 -26.47
C TYR A 872 -33.51 -23.39 -26.94
N LEU A 873 -33.99 -23.23 -28.18
CA LEU A 873 -33.88 -22.11 -29.13
C LEU A 873 -35.14 -22.16 -30.06
N PRO A 874 -35.51 -21.09 -30.82
CA PRO A 874 -34.96 -20.94 -32.18
C PRO A 874 -34.81 -19.49 -32.73
N GLN A 875 -34.24 -19.42 -33.94
CA GLN A 875 -33.67 -18.25 -34.64
C GLN A 875 -34.69 -17.47 -35.52
N GLY A 876 -34.30 -16.29 -36.03
CA GLY A 876 -35.06 -15.61 -37.10
C GLY A 876 -34.53 -14.28 -37.68
N LEU A 877 -33.54 -14.35 -38.59
CA LEU A 877 -33.21 -13.35 -39.65
C LEU A 877 -32.75 -11.92 -39.25
N GLY A 878 -32.16 -11.24 -40.25
CA GLY A 878 -31.80 -9.80 -40.31
C GLY A 878 -31.58 -9.41 -41.80
N PRO A 879 -30.90 -8.31 -42.17
CA PRO A 879 -30.35 -7.20 -41.37
C PRO A 879 -30.72 -5.79 -41.93
N VAL A 880 -29.99 -4.74 -41.50
CA VAL A 880 -29.93 -3.33 -42.04
C VAL A 880 -31.09 -2.38 -41.65
N GLY A 881 -30.73 -1.21 -41.08
CA GLY A 881 -31.57 0.01 -41.20
C GLY A 881 -31.59 1.01 -40.03
N LEU A 882 -30.73 2.04 -40.10
CA LEU A 882 -30.89 3.41 -39.55
C LEU A 882 -30.92 3.70 -38.03
N GLU A 883 -30.27 4.82 -37.72
CA GLU A 883 -30.52 5.86 -36.68
C GLU A 883 -31.10 5.50 -35.29
N TYR A 884 -30.44 6.01 -34.24
CA TYR A 884 -31.10 6.31 -32.96
C TYR A 884 -30.64 7.64 -32.36
N GLN A 885 -31.61 8.43 -31.87
CA GLN A 885 -31.38 9.68 -31.14
C GLN A 885 -31.25 9.45 -29.62
N GLN A 886 -30.93 10.52 -28.90
CA GLN A 886 -30.79 10.57 -27.45
C GLN A 886 -32.10 10.23 -26.72
N HIS A 887 -31.99 9.56 -25.57
CA HIS A 887 -32.91 9.82 -24.45
C HIS A 887 -32.15 9.81 -23.11
N LEU A 888 -32.59 10.68 -22.20
CA LEU A 888 -32.14 10.72 -20.81
C LEU A 888 -33.00 9.78 -19.97
N HIS A 889 -32.50 9.35 -18.82
CA HIS A 889 -33.34 8.80 -17.76
C HIS A 889 -33.14 9.56 -16.44
N HIS A 890 -34.25 9.81 -15.75
CA HIS A 890 -34.27 10.36 -14.40
C HIS A 890 -33.87 9.31 -13.35
N MET A 891 -33.44 9.78 -12.19
CA MET A 891 -33.33 9.00 -10.95
C MET A 891 -34.31 9.59 -9.93
N ASP A 892 -35.28 8.80 -9.48
CA ASP A 892 -36.26 9.19 -8.45
C ASP A 892 -35.82 8.76 -7.05
N TYR A 893 -36.22 9.53 -6.04
CA TYR A 893 -36.05 9.22 -4.63
C TYR A 893 -37.37 8.71 -4.01
N SER A 894 -37.29 7.66 -3.18
CA SER A 894 -38.44 7.10 -2.48
C SER A 894 -38.65 7.74 -1.10
N VAL A 895 -39.90 8.01 -0.73
CA VAL A 895 -40.30 8.46 0.63
C VAL A 895 -41.56 7.69 1.08
N PRO A 896 -41.58 7.06 2.28
CA PRO A 896 -42.77 6.45 2.84
C PRO A 896 -43.62 7.45 3.64
N VAL A 897 -44.95 7.26 3.63
CA VAL A 897 -45.96 8.11 4.28
C VAL A 897 -46.74 7.30 5.33
N PRO A 898 -47.05 7.86 6.51
CA PRO A 898 -48.08 7.32 7.40
C PRO A 898 -49.44 8.03 7.23
N LEU A 899 -50.53 7.28 7.44
CA LEU A 899 -51.91 7.76 7.42
C LEU A 899 -52.30 8.41 8.77
N GLY A 900 -53.39 9.18 8.81
CA GLY A 900 -53.97 9.74 10.05
C GLY A 900 -55.48 9.45 10.17
N VAL A 901 -56.13 9.97 11.22
CA VAL A 901 -57.58 10.31 11.32
C VAL A 901 -57.90 10.99 12.67
N ASP A 902 -59.02 11.72 12.71
CA ASP A 902 -59.53 12.64 13.73
C ASP A 902 -59.61 12.18 15.20
N THR A 903 -59.51 13.13 16.15
CA THR A 903 -60.67 13.68 16.92
C THR A 903 -60.25 14.70 18.01
N GLY A 904 -61.17 15.60 18.40
CA GLY A 904 -61.15 16.35 19.67
C GLY A 904 -62.43 16.04 20.49
N PRO A 905 -62.91 16.91 21.43
CA PRO A 905 -62.41 18.23 21.84
C PRO A 905 -62.49 18.51 23.38
N TYR A 906 -62.35 19.80 23.78
CA TYR A 906 -62.83 20.46 25.03
C TYR A 906 -62.04 20.45 26.36
N THR A 907 -62.18 21.60 27.07
CA THR A 907 -61.91 21.95 28.49
C THR A 907 -60.46 22.02 29.03
N ALA A 908 -60.13 22.75 30.13
CA ALA A 908 -60.50 24.12 30.58
C ALA A 908 -59.80 24.51 31.92
N SER A 909 -59.13 25.69 32.00
CA SER A 909 -58.79 26.49 33.22
C SER A 909 -58.02 25.79 34.40
N LEU A 910 -57.47 26.41 35.47
CA LEU A 910 -57.35 27.77 36.05
C LEU A 910 -55.86 27.98 36.51
N CYS A 911 -55.19 29.12 36.28
CA CYS A 911 -55.08 30.36 37.11
C CYS A 911 -54.22 30.29 38.40
N ASN A 912 -53.03 30.93 38.39
CA ASN A 912 -52.58 32.04 39.30
C ASN A 912 -51.05 32.27 39.19
N GLY A 913 -50.48 33.49 39.25
CA GLY A 913 -51.08 34.84 39.17
C GLY A 913 -50.55 35.85 40.21
N THR A 914 -49.69 36.79 39.81
CA THR A 914 -49.37 38.14 40.40
C THR A 914 -48.11 38.69 39.66
N SER A 915 -48.14 39.74 38.81
CA SER A 915 -48.30 41.20 39.03
C SER A 915 -47.07 41.87 39.67
N ASN A 916 -46.45 42.95 39.18
CA ASN A 916 -46.57 43.89 38.03
C ASN A 916 -45.12 44.40 37.72
N GLY A 917 -44.75 45.29 36.77
CA GLY A 917 -45.36 46.20 35.79
C GLY A 917 -44.26 47.22 35.34
N VAL A 918 -44.41 48.21 34.43
CA VAL A 918 -45.50 48.72 33.57
C VAL A 918 -44.86 49.22 32.23
N ARG A 919 -45.64 49.83 31.33
CA ARG A 919 -45.31 50.38 29.98
C ARG A 919 -44.58 51.76 30.03
N ARG A 920 -44.00 52.36 28.97
CA ARG A 920 -44.11 52.13 27.49
C ARG A 920 -42.96 52.80 26.66
N ASP A 921 -42.88 52.39 25.38
CA ASP A 921 -42.54 53.17 24.15
C ASP A 921 -41.24 52.92 23.35
N ALA A 922 -41.43 53.03 22.02
CA ALA A 922 -40.48 53.06 20.88
C ALA A 922 -39.65 51.82 20.49
N GLN A 923 -39.42 51.67 19.18
CA GLN A 923 -38.64 50.60 18.51
C GLN A 923 -37.31 51.13 17.93
N PRO A 924 -36.34 50.24 17.58
CA PRO A 924 -34.96 50.64 17.24
C PRO A 924 -34.71 50.91 15.74
N PRO A 925 -33.65 51.68 15.39
CA PRO A 925 -33.11 51.78 14.04
C PRO A 925 -32.09 50.67 13.71
N ALA A 926 -31.83 50.44 12.43
CA ALA A 926 -30.94 49.39 11.91
C ALA A 926 -29.67 49.93 11.21
N PHE A 927 -28.73 49.02 10.89
CA PHE A 927 -27.53 49.28 10.07
C PHE A 927 -27.85 49.70 8.62
N PRO A 928 -26.99 50.53 8.01
CA PRO A 928 -26.72 50.47 6.57
C PRO A 928 -25.20 50.42 6.22
N ARG A 929 -24.87 50.47 4.91
CA ARG A 929 -23.58 50.12 4.28
C ARG A 929 -22.77 51.33 3.77
N ASN A 930 -21.48 51.09 3.42
CA ASN A 930 -20.60 51.65 2.36
C ASN A 930 -20.83 53.11 1.83
N HIS A 931 -19.80 53.91 1.48
CA HIS A 931 -19.01 53.79 0.23
C HIS A 931 -17.92 54.89 0.03
N ASN A 932 -16.96 54.63 -0.90
CA ASN A 932 -16.07 55.55 -1.66
C ASN A 932 -14.88 56.24 -0.93
N VAL A 933 -13.64 56.44 -1.43
CA VAL A 933 -12.87 56.28 -2.73
C VAL A 933 -12.43 57.62 -3.39
N LEU A 934 -11.21 57.64 -3.99
CA LEU A 934 -10.43 58.72 -4.65
C LEU A 934 -9.49 59.54 -3.71
N SER A 935 -8.31 60.05 -4.11
CA SER A 935 -7.54 60.01 -5.38
C SER A 935 -5.98 59.90 -5.15
N SER A 936 -5.10 60.31 -6.09
CA SER A 936 -3.69 59.89 -6.20
C SER A 936 -2.69 60.98 -6.70
N GLN A 937 -1.39 60.59 -6.91
CA GLN A 937 -0.19 61.33 -7.44
C GLN A 937 0.87 61.72 -6.36
N ARG A 938 2.20 61.78 -6.60
CA ARG A 938 3.07 61.49 -7.79
C ARG A 938 4.57 61.25 -7.40
N ASN A 939 5.26 60.39 -8.16
CA ASN A 939 6.67 60.39 -8.64
C ASN A 939 7.94 60.80 -7.80
N TYR A 940 8.99 59.96 -7.99
CA TYR A 940 10.42 60.26 -8.31
C TYR A 940 11.57 60.25 -7.26
N ASN A 941 12.55 59.38 -7.55
CA ASN A 941 14.03 59.45 -7.40
C ASN A 941 14.85 59.27 -6.08
N ASP A 942 16.00 58.60 -6.32
CA ASP A 942 17.36 58.70 -5.73
C ASP A 942 17.82 57.99 -4.41
N ARG A 943 18.66 56.95 -4.64
CA ARG A 943 20.04 56.68 -4.11
C ARG A 943 20.39 56.67 -2.60
N LYS A 944 21.13 55.59 -2.26
CA LYS A 944 22.21 55.42 -1.23
C LYS A 944 21.88 55.41 0.28
N GLY A 945 22.16 54.26 0.91
CA GLY A 945 23.40 54.09 1.70
C GLY A 945 23.32 53.97 3.24
N SER A 946 24.34 53.30 3.80
CA SER A 946 24.81 53.24 5.21
C SER A 946 23.87 52.71 6.32
N ASP A 947 24.24 51.54 6.85
CA ASP A 947 24.54 51.21 8.27
C ASP A 947 23.78 51.93 9.42
N LEU A 948 23.25 51.14 10.37
CA LEU A 948 23.84 51.01 11.73
C LEU A 948 23.11 50.04 12.70
N SER A 949 23.90 49.18 13.34
CA SER A 949 23.79 48.61 14.71
C SER A 949 22.43 48.26 15.37
N ILE A 950 22.22 46.94 15.53
CA ILE A 950 21.80 46.20 16.75
C ILE A 950 21.99 46.98 18.07
N PRO A 951 21.00 47.00 18.99
CA PRO A 951 21.07 46.11 20.17
C PRO A 951 19.75 45.47 20.65
N HIS A 952 19.85 44.23 21.15
CA HIS A 952 18.87 43.60 22.04
C HIS A 952 18.91 44.22 23.45
N LEU A 953 17.79 44.16 24.20
CA LEU A 953 17.77 43.75 25.61
C LEU A 953 16.36 43.41 26.13
N CYS A 954 16.28 42.67 27.24
CA CYS A 954 15.06 42.07 27.79
C CYS A 954 14.57 42.78 29.07
N SER A 955 13.25 42.86 29.27
CA SER A 955 12.58 43.11 30.57
C SER A 955 11.06 42.97 30.41
N LEU A 956 10.24 42.51 31.37
CA LEU A 956 10.49 41.83 32.66
C LEU A 956 9.19 41.11 33.10
N SER A 957 9.27 40.27 34.13
CA SER A 957 8.15 39.48 34.64
C SER A 957 7.27 40.22 35.66
N LYS A 958 6.04 39.73 35.87
CA LYS A 958 5.26 39.98 37.11
C LYS A 958 4.72 38.67 37.68
N LYS A 959 5.11 38.36 38.92
CA LYS A 959 4.48 37.34 39.77
C LYS A 959 3.33 37.95 40.57
N VAL A 960 2.34 37.15 40.93
CA VAL A 960 1.47 37.39 42.10
C VAL A 960 1.48 36.11 42.94
N PHE A 961 1.67 36.25 44.26
CA PHE A 961 1.63 35.16 45.23
C PHE A 961 0.28 35.14 45.95
N HIS A 962 -0.20 33.94 46.32
CA HIS A 962 -0.97 33.73 47.56
C HIS A 962 -0.52 32.44 48.26
N LYS A 963 -0.86 32.30 49.55
CA LYS A 963 -0.26 31.31 50.48
C LYS A 963 -1.06 29.99 50.60
N PRO A 964 -0.42 28.90 51.08
CA PRO A 964 -1.03 27.57 51.09
C PRO A 964 -1.93 27.31 52.30
N VAL A 965 -2.83 26.33 52.16
CA VAL A 965 -3.57 25.67 53.25
C VAL A 965 -3.05 24.25 53.40
N LYS A 966 -2.83 23.78 54.64
CA LYS A 966 -2.54 22.36 54.93
C LYS A 966 -3.83 21.62 55.28
N LEU A 967 -4.04 20.46 54.67
CA LEU A 967 -4.86 19.38 55.22
C LEU A 967 -4.09 18.05 55.13
N GLY A 968 -4.52 17.05 55.89
CA GLY A 968 -3.76 15.82 56.17
C GLY A 968 -3.70 14.80 55.02
N PRO A 969 -2.93 13.71 55.21
CA PRO A 969 -2.76 12.68 54.20
C PRO A 969 -4.03 11.84 54.01
N VAL A 970 -4.37 11.55 52.76
CA VAL A 970 -5.27 10.46 52.38
C VAL A 970 -4.43 9.41 51.69
N THR A 971 -4.42 8.20 52.24
CA THR A 971 -3.75 7.04 51.64
C THR A 971 -4.61 6.43 50.55
N SER A 972 -4.17 6.50 49.30
CA SER A 972 -4.67 5.69 48.19
C SER A 972 -3.47 5.11 47.45
N GLN A 973 -3.26 3.80 47.55
CA GLN A 973 -2.22 3.11 46.79
C GLN A 973 -2.62 3.09 45.31
N TYR A 974 -1.78 3.68 44.47
CA TYR A 974 -1.66 3.28 43.07
C TYR A 974 -0.27 2.69 42.91
N THR A 975 -0.22 1.41 42.58
CA THR A 975 1.01 0.75 42.13
C THR A 975 1.32 1.24 40.72
N LEU A 976 2.52 1.82 40.56
CA LEU A 976 3.14 1.96 39.25
C LEU A 976 3.89 0.65 39.00
N ASP A 977 3.39 -0.17 38.08
CA ASP A 977 4.16 -1.27 37.53
C ASP A 977 5.18 -0.68 36.55
N THR A 978 6.48 -0.88 36.80
CA THR A 978 7.59 -0.23 36.09
C THR A 978 8.40 -1.24 35.27
N ASP A 979 7.80 -1.74 34.18
CA ASP A 979 8.41 -2.73 33.28
C ASP A 979 9.41 -2.15 32.24
N CYS A 980 10.02 -1.00 32.53
CA CYS A 980 11.12 -0.43 31.73
C CYS A 980 12.33 0.01 32.58
N GLU A 981 12.88 -0.90 33.40
CA GLU A 981 14.28 -0.79 33.88
C GLU A 981 15.24 -1.56 32.94
N PRO A 982 16.41 -1.00 32.58
CA PRO A 982 17.41 -1.71 31.78
C PRO A 982 18.27 -2.66 32.63
N GLU A 983 18.22 -3.97 32.34
CA GLU A 983 19.05 -4.99 33.02
C GLU A 983 20.56 -4.85 32.74
N LEU A 984 21.26 -4.05 33.53
CA LEU A 984 22.73 -4.02 33.57
C LEU A 984 23.29 -5.18 34.42
N ARG A 985 23.24 -6.41 33.89
CA ARG A 985 23.86 -7.60 34.51
C ARG A 985 25.30 -7.87 34.02
N PRO A 986 26.33 -7.77 34.87
CA PRO A 986 27.62 -8.38 34.61
C PRO A 986 27.60 -9.87 35.03
N THR A 987 27.85 -10.79 34.09
CA THR A 987 27.91 -12.23 34.37
C THR A 987 29.25 -12.67 34.95
N LEU A 988 29.26 -13.07 36.21
CA LEU A 988 30.40 -13.75 36.85
C LEU A 988 29.95 -15.04 37.56
N LEU A 989 30.10 -16.17 36.86
CA LEU A 989 30.07 -17.50 37.46
C LEU A 989 31.47 -17.85 37.95
N SER A 990 31.63 -18.16 39.24
CA SER A 990 32.89 -18.64 39.81
C SER A 990 32.69 -19.86 40.70
N ASN A 991 32.87 -21.05 40.12
CA ASN A 991 33.24 -22.22 40.91
C ASN A 991 34.74 -22.13 41.19
N GLY A 992 35.11 -22.06 42.47
CA GLY A 992 36.47 -21.69 42.88
C GLY A 992 37.47 -22.86 42.89
N HIS A 993 38.75 -22.51 42.78
CA HIS A 993 39.87 -23.24 43.36
C HIS A 993 40.95 -22.23 43.79
N ALA A 994 41.47 -22.39 45.01
CA ALA A 994 42.72 -21.76 45.45
C ALA A 994 43.83 -22.81 45.36
N PRO A 995 45.12 -22.44 45.19
CA PRO A 995 45.86 -21.97 46.37
C PRO A 995 47.06 -21.01 46.14
N ARG A 996 47.45 -20.30 47.22
CA ARG A 996 48.78 -19.70 47.49
C ARG A 996 49.29 -18.57 46.58
N ALA A 997 50.25 -17.73 46.99
CA ALA A 997 50.59 -17.10 48.28
C ALA A 997 51.85 -16.19 48.10
N PHE A 998 52.12 -15.35 49.10
CA PHE A 998 53.39 -14.63 49.39
C PHE A 998 53.70 -13.29 48.71
N GLN A 999 53.84 -12.27 49.58
CA GLN A 999 54.87 -11.21 49.63
C GLN A 999 55.05 -10.24 48.43
N SER A 1000 55.52 -9.00 48.62
CA SER A 1000 55.40 -7.99 49.70
C SER A 1000 56.31 -6.81 49.30
N HIS A 1001 55.85 -5.56 49.43
CA HIS A 1001 56.58 -4.43 50.05
C HIS A 1001 55.97 -3.07 49.65
N ALA A 1002 55.78 -2.23 50.66
CA ALA A 1002 55.88 -0.77 50.58
C ALA A 1002 57.10 -0.37 51.46
N PRO A 1003 57.45 0.91 51.70
CA PRO A 1003 56.95 2.20 51.15
C PRO A 1003 58.17 3.00 50.59
N PRO A 1004 58.39 4.32 50.75
CA PRO A 1004 57.52 5.50 50.97
C PRO A 1004 57.75 6.54 49.81
N SER A 1005 57.59 7.86 49.87
CA SER A 1005 57.26 8.90 50.89
C SER A 1005 56.85 10.21 50.17
N GLY A 1006 56.02 11.08 50.76
CA GLY A 1006 55.96 12.49 50.28
C GLY A 1006 54.68 13.31 50.52
N GLU A 1007 54.22 13.44 51.77
CA GLU A 1007 53.38 14.58 52.19
C GLU A 1007 54.24 15.85 52.41
N PRO A 1008 53.70 17.07 52.67
CA PRO A 1008 52.32 17.57 52.52
C PRO A 1008 52.23 18.98 51.84
N VAL A 1009 51.09 19.69 52.02
CA VAL A 1009 50.92 21.17 52.27
C VAL A 1009 49.81 21.88 51.45
N THR A 1010 48.58 21.77 51.97
CA THR A 1010 47.54 22.82 52.18
C THR A 1010 47.09 23.84 51.11
N SER A 1011 45.75 23.98 51.03
CA SER A 1011 44.97 25.26 50.99
C SER A 1011 44.86 26.02 49.63
N ARG A 1012 43.80 26.80 49.35
CA ARG A 1012 42.48 27.04 50.01
C ARG A 1012 41.48 27.69 49.02
N LEU A 1013 40.18 27.48 49.25
CA LEU A 1013 39.03 28.40 49.00
C LEU A 1013 38.82 29.05 47.61
N SER A 1014 37.85 28.48 46.87
CA SER A 1014 36.57 29.16 46.50
C SER A 1014 36.61 30.44 45.61
N PRO A 1015 35.46 31.08 45.22
CA PRO A 1015 34.87 30.73 43.93
C PRO A 1015 34.35 31.92 43.07
N SER A 1016 34.07 31.64 41.79
CA SER A 1016 33.04 32.33 40.99
C SER A 1016 32.53 31.40 39.88
#